data_AF-A0A7V4NZ77-F1
#
_entry.id   AF-A0A7V4NZ77-F1
#
_cell.length_a   1.000
_cell.length_b   1.000
_cell.length_c   1.000
_cell.angle_alpha   90.00
_cell.angle_beta   90.00
_cell.angle_gamma   90.00
#
_symmetry.space_group_name_H-M   'P 1'
#
loop_
_entity.id
_entity.type
_entity.pdbx_description
1 polymer ?
#
loop_
_entity_poly.entity_id
_entity_poly.type
_entity_poly.pdbx_seq_one_letter_code
_entity_poly.pdbx_strand_id
1 'polypeptide(L)'
;MKPNPLPTLAAILIAPLLTLTSVANGQDLYDTTILRTFHITFHDANWLTLLRQNYASETPILANLVVDGVTYPNVGVRIRGNTSYTALPAGSEKFSLKIDMDFVDPNQELMGYDTLNLNNGFRDPTFCREVVYNNFVAQFIPNPRANHVVVTLNGANWGVYVNVQQPDKRMLRAYFANADGLRIRCPNSPNGPGLRYNGANPSGYTGYEIQTDGGLADPWAALIAVCNSVTNEPLATWPNIDTLFAIDPSIWSVVLENLLTDDDSYINKGADFMTYRDPIDGRTHLLQRDANETFTQTNWSPTLNFTASNKPVLSHVLAVAELRQRYMSHYRVARVNLTWAYFEPIFTAHRNLIDAAVQADPKKLYSYTLFQNNFTSTVNMPYPGLAGGNIIGLQQFVTQRATFLNSNAELSASGPTISMVQTSNPSPAPGEPVIITASVAPAGSPISKVELFYRPSPSGVYQRVLMTNNGAGQYSVQLPISGAPGQRVAYYVAATAANAYSSVTYSPALSERGPLTITYTLSSTPGMRITEWMYSGASGEFVEFTNMSANPIDMTGWSMDDDHAVPGAFSLGAFGVVQPGESVVVTENNASAFQTAWGLGAQVKIIGQLGAVTGNNLGRNDQIRLYNHANELVDQLFYGDQTYPGTIRTQNRSGQACPSALGQNTVAAWQLATAGDGYGSFAASSGDVGSPGSYTPPVASISSHPAHAVVCPTNTAQFTVVAAGTGALAYQWQMESAPPGSNNYTNLASGPIGGSAAVASGTITPTLAIQVNGDHSISGTAFRCVVSATCGGETSNPASLIVWASCSEADLDCDGSLSPNDAAAMVLAVLDPDAYATAHPGCRLTNGDMNHDGAVDGLDLQAFVDALLAG
;
A
#
# COMPACT_ATOMS: atom_id res chain seq x y z
N MET A 1 44.31 15.56 3.49
CA MET A 1 43.34 16.11 4.46
C MET A 1 42.02 15.39 4.23
N LYS A 2 41.58 14.60 5.21
CA LYS A 2 40.39 13.73 5.11
C LYS A 2 39.11 14.58 5.15
N PRO A 3 38.11 14.34 4.28
CA PRO A 3 36.76 14.85 4.50
C PRO A 3 36.00 13.92 5.45
N ASN A 4 35.32 14.53 6.43
CA ASN A 4 34.49 13.87 7.44
C ASN A 4 33.27 13.16 6.81
N PRO A 5 32.89 11.97 7.30
CA PRO A 5 31.64 11.32 6.94
C PRO A 5 30.45 11.93 7.71
N LEU A 6 29.28 11.94 7.07
CA LEU A 6 27.99 12.32 7.63
C LEU A 6 27.63 11.43 8.84
N PRO A 7 26.91 11.95 9.86
CA PRO A 7 26.61 11.20 11.07
C PRO A 7 25.55 10.13 10.80
N THR A 8 25.89 8.88 11.10
CA THR A 8 24.96 7.77 11.27
C THR A 8 24.21 7.95 12.59
N LEU A 9 22.90 8.16 12.53
CA LEU A 9 22.03 8.03 13.70
C LEU A 9 21.82 6.53 13.95
N ALA A 10 22.65 5.93 14.80
CA ALA A 10 22.43 4.60 15.33
C ALA A 10 21.41 4.69 16.48
N ALA A 11 20.13 4.41 16.18
CA ALA A 11 19.15 4.14 17.22
C ALA A 11 19.39 2.71 17.76
N ILE A 12 19.83 2.61 19.01
CA ILE A 12 19.86 1.34 19.75
C ILE A 12 18.41 1.00 20.11
N LEU A 13 17.77 0.15 19.32
CA LEU A 13 16.50 -0.49 19.67
C LEU A 13 16.82 -1.79 20.43
N ILE A 14 16.52 -1.83 21.73
CA ILE A 14 16.44 -3.08 22.49
C ILE A 14 15.10 -3.73 22.08
N ALA A 15 15.15 -4.70 21.16
CA ALA A 15 13.97 -5.45 20.75
C ALA A 15 13.61 -6.52 21.79
N PRO A 16 12.35 -6.63 22.24
CA PRO A 16 11.90 -7.82 22.95
C PRO A 16 11.85 -8.98 21.94
N LEU A 17 12.30 -10.15 22.38
CA LEU A 17 12.36 -11.39 21.60
C LEU A 17 10.93 -11.89 21.30
N LEU A 18 10.26 -11.31 20.32
CA LEU A 18 9.08 -11.90 19.70
C LEU A 18 9.54 -12.97 18.71
N THR A 19 9.08 -14.20 18.93
CA THR A 19 9.17 -15.28 17.96
C THR A 19 8.48 -14.84 16.66
N LEU A 20 9.27 -14.42 15.68
CA LEU A 20 8.83 -14.19 14.31
C LEU A 20 8.35 -15.52 13.73
N THR A 21 7.04 -15.71 13.70
CA THR A 21 6.44 -16.62 12.72
C THR A 21 6.78 -16.06 11.34
N SER A 22 7.65 -16.75 10.61
CA SER A 22 7.97 -16.44 9.23
C SER A 22 6.68 -16.46 8.40
N VAL A 23 6.22 -15.28 7.99
CA VAL A 23 5.18 -15.17 6.97
C VAL A 23 5.80 -15.75 5.69
N ALA A 24 5.24 -16.83 5.17
CA ALA A 24 5.70 -17.43 3.93
C ALA A 24 5.44 -16.44 2.79
N ASN A 25 6.48 -15.75 2.31
CA ASN A 25 6.40 -14.98 1.07
C ASN A 25 6.07 -15.95 -0.07
N GLY A 26 5.07 -15.62 -0.89
CA GLY A 26 4.76 -16.39 -2.11
C GLY A 26 5.98 -16.47 -3.03
N GLN A 27 6.09 -17.55 -3.81
CA GLN A 27 7.20 -17.73 -4.76
C GLN A 27 7.14 -16.67 -5.86
N ASP A 28 8.28 -16.00 -6.13
CA ASP A 28 8.44 -15.04 -7.22
C ASP A 28 9.24 -15.65 -8.38
N LEU A 29 8.64 -15.68 -9.58
CA LEU A 29 9.25 -16.22 -10.80
C LEU A 29 10.51 -15.46 -11.22
N TYR A 30 10.54 -14.14 -11.02
CA TYR A 30 11.64 -13.27 -11.43
C TYR A 30 12.58 -12.90 -10.27
N ASP A 31 12.54 -13.65 -9.17
CA ASP A 31 13.55 -13.55 -8.12
C ASP A 31 14.95 -13.77 -8.73
N THR A 32 15.82 -12.77 -8.58
CA THR A 32 17.17 -12.75 -9.15
C THR A 32 18.18 -13.58 -8.35
N THR A 33 17.80 -14.07 -7.17
CA THR A 33 18.63 -14.89 -6.28
C THR A 33 18.45 -16.39 -6.49
N ILE A 34 17.44 -16.79 -7.26
CA ILE A 34 17.07 -18.20 -7.48
C ILE A 34 17.32 -18.57 -8.95
N LEU A 35 18.18 -19.56 -9.18
CA LEU A 35 18.38 -20.17 -10.51
C LEU A 35 17.48 -21.38 -10.67
N ARG A 36 16.32 -21.19 -11.31
CA ARG A 36 15.38 -22.28 -11.59
C ARG A 36 15.76 -23.07 -12.83
N THR A 37 15.30 -24.32 -12.91
CA THR A 37 15.41 -25.13 -14.12
C THR A 37 14.03 -25.33 -14.74
N PHE A 38 13.91 -25.04 -16.03
CA PHE A 38 12.70 -25.22 -16.83
C PHE A 38 12.89 -26.46 -17.70
N HIS A 39 12.16 -27.53 -17.38
CA HIS A 39 12.20 -28.77 -18.14
C HIS A 39 11.08 -28.80 -19.17
N ILE A 40 11.41 -28.64 -20.44
CA ILE A 40 10.46 -28.61 -21.55
C ILE A 40 10.55 -29.95 -22.28
N THR A 41 9.44 -30.66 -22.38
CA THR A 41 9.34 -31.93 -23.11
C THR A 41 8.30 -31.79 -24.22
N PHE A 42 8.77 -31.69 -25.45
CA PHE A 42 7.91 -31.62 -26.64
C PHE A 42 7.20 -32.95 -26.89
N HIS A 43 5.96 -32.86 -27.35
CA HIS A 43 5.15 -34.05 -27.66
C HIS A 43 5.58 -34.73 -28.95
N ASP A 44 6.01 -33.95 -29.94
CA ASP A 44 6.45 -34.46 -31.24
C ASP A 44 7.92 -34.90 -31.24
N ALA A 45 8.19 -36.08 -31.81
CA ALA A 45 9.57 -36.58 -31.93
C ALA A 45 10.45 -35.72 -32.84
N ASN A 46 9.87 -35.02 -33.83
CA ASN A 46 10.55 -34.11 -34.76
C ASN A 46 10.44 -32.62 -34.35
N TRP A 47 10.19 -32.33 -33.07
CA TRP A 47 9.97 -30.99 -32.52
C TRP A 47 10.95 -29.92 -33.02
N LEU A 48 12.24 -30.22 -33.13
CA LEU A 48 13.25 -29.23 -33.54
C LEU A 48 13.06 -28.80 -35.00
N THR A 49 12.67 -29.73 -35.87
CA THR A 49 12.32 -29.42 -37.26
C THR A 49 11.07 -28.56 -37.32
N LEU A 50 10.05 -28.90 -36.53
CA LEU A 50 8.80 -28.14 -36.48
C LEU A 50 9.03 -26.72 -35.97
N LEU A 51 9.79 -26.54 -34.88
CA LEU A 51 10.15 -25.20 -34.37
C LEU A 51 10.82 -24.33 -35.43
N ARG A 52 11.75 -24.89 -36.22
CA ARG A 52 12.45 -24.17 -37.28
C ARG A 52 11.53 -23.84 -38.46
N GLN A 53 10.66 -24.76 -38.85
CA GLN A 53 9.69 -24.55 -39.93
C GLN A 53 8.65 -23.49 -39.54
N ASN A 54 8.22 -23.49 -38.28
CA ASN A 54 7.21 -22.58 -37.76
C ASN A 54 7.75 -21.21 -37.34
N TYR A 55 9.07 -20.97 -37.42
CA TYR A 55 9.66 -19.69 -37.02
C TYR A 55 9.00 -18.50 -37.73
N ALA A 56 8.87 -18.57 -39.06
CA ALA A 56 8.34 -17.48 -39.87
C ALA A 56 6.83 -17.25 -39.65
N SER A 57 6.08 -18.31 -39.34
CA SER A 57 4.64 -18.22 -39.05
C SER A 57 4.34 -17.97 -37.57
N GLU A 58 5.38 -17.91 -36.73
CA GLU A 58 5.31 -17.82 -35.27
C GLU A 58 4.38 -18.86 -34.62
N THR A 59 4.21 -20.03 -35.23
CA THR A 59 3.23 -21.03 -34.77
C THR A 59 3.82 -21.89 -33.63
N PRO A 60 3.25 -21.86 -32.41
CA PRO A 60 3.72 -22.70 -31.31
C PRO A 60 3.49 -24.19 -31.57
N ILE A 61 4.33 -25.04 -30.98
CA ILE A 61 4.11 -26.49 -30.88
C ILE A 61 3.96 -26.89 -29.41
N LEU A 62 3.30 -28.02 -29.17
CA LEU A 62 2.95 -28.46 -27.82
C LEU A 62 4.14 -29.08 -27.07
N ALA A 63 4.25 -28.72 -25.79
CA ALA A 63 5.17 -29.32 -24.85
C ALA A 63 4.56 -29.39 -23.44
N ASN A 64 5.18 -30.19 -22.57
CA ASN A 64 4.99 -30.08 -21.12
C ASN A 64 6.15 -29.28 -20.54
N LEU A 65 5.86 -28.35 -19.63
CA LEU A 65 6.86 -27.63 -18.85
C LEU A 65 6.85 -28.15 -17.40
N VAL A 66 8.02 -28.44 -16.83
CA VAL A 66 8.16 -28.73 -15.40
C VAL A 66 9.08 -27.69 -14.76
N VAL A 67 8.60 -27.02 -13.71
CA VAL A 67 9.34 -26.03 -12.91
C VAL A 67 9.13 -26.33 -11.43
N ASP A 68 10.21 -26.39 -10.66
CA ASP A 68 10.18 -26.66 -9.21
C ASP A 68 9.34 -27.91 -8.83
N GLY A 69 9.35 -28.93 -9.71
CA GLY A 69 8.61 -30.19 -9.55
C GLY A 69 7.14 -30.17 -9.99
N VAL A 70 6.59 -29.00 -10.35
CA VAL A 70 5.21 -28.84 -10.83
C VAL A 70 5.16 -29.00 -12.34
N THR A 71 4.23 -29.82 -12.84
CA THR A 71 4.03 -30.06 -14.29
C THR A 71 2.89 -29.20 -14.83
N TYR A 72 3.18 -28.49 -15.91
CA TYR A 72 2.27 -27.67 -16.70
C TYR A 72 2.12 -28.33 -18.08
N PRO A 73 1.05 -29.11 -18.32
CA PRO A 73 0.86 -29.80 -19.59
C PRO A 73 0.48 -28.83 -20.72
N ASN A 74 0.75 -29.26 -21.96
CA ASN A 74 0.22 -28.64 -23.18
C ASN A 74 0.52 -27.12 -23.35
N VAL A 75 1.67 -26.65 -22.88
CA VAL A 75 2.14 -25.29 -23.16
C VAL A 75 2.52 -25.15 -24.63
N GLY A 76 2.34 -23.95 -25.19
CA GLY A 76 2.78 -23.61 -26.55
C GLY A 76 4.22 -23.12 -26.51
N VAL A 77 5.10 -23.69 -27.34
CA VAL A 77 6.50 -23.26 -27.40
C VAL A 77 6.88 -22.94 -28.84
N ARG A 78 7.56 -21.81 -29.05
CA ARG A 78 8.07 -21.38 -30.36
C ARG A 78 9.44 -20.71 -30.26
N ILE A 79 10.14 -20.66 -31.39
CA ILE A 79 11.32 -19.79 -31.53
C ILE A 79 10.87 -18.33 -31.54
N ARG A 80 11.64 -17.46 -30.90
CA ARG A 80 11.46 -16.00 -30.94
C ARG A 80 12.77 -15.27 -31.23
N GLY A 81 12.66 -13.97 -31.49
CA GLY A 81 13.78 -13.08 -31.81
C GLY A 81 13.97 -12.93 -33.31
N ASN A 82 14.60 -11.83 -33.72
CA ASN A 82 14.90 -11.55 -35.13
C ASN A 82 16.39 -11.80 -35.41
N THR A 83 17.25 -10.84 -35.10
CA THR A 83 18.71 -10.97 -35.25
C THR A 83 19.28 -12.08 -34.38
N SER A 84 18.75 -12.27 -33.17
CA SER A 84 19.15 -13.32 -32.23
C SER A 84 18.83 -14.76 -32.70
N TYR A 85 18.09 -14.91 -33.81
CA TYR A 85 17.90 -16.17 -34.52
C TYR A 85 18.56 -16.18 -35.90
N THR A 86 18.30 -15.15 -36.71
CA THR A 86 18.73 -15.07 -38.12
C THR A 86 20.24 -14.84 -38.29
N ALA A 87 20.92 -14.33 -37.26
CA ALA A 87 22.36 -14.09 -37.27
C ALA A 87 23.14 -15.00 -36.30
N LEU A 88 22.55 -16.12 -35.89
CA LEU A 88 23.26 -17.11 -35.08
C LEU A 88 24.53 -17.64 -35.79
N PRO A 89 25.59 -17.98 -35.03
CA PRO A 89 26.73 -18.70 -35.61
C PRO A 89 26.30 -19.95 -36.36
N ALA A 90 26.95 -20.24 -37.49
CA ALA A 90 26.62 -21.39 -38.31
C ALA A 90 26.65 -22.70 -37.47
N GLY A 91 25.56 -23.47 -37.54
CA GLY A 91 25.39 -24.71 -36.79
C GLY A 91 24.98 -24.53 -35.33
N SER A 92 24.81 -23.30 -34.83
CA SER A 92 24.30 -23.07 -33.48
C SER A 92 22.84 -23.53 -33.33
N GLU A 93 22.54 -24.11 -32.18
CA GLU A 93 21.19 -24.50 -31.80
C GLU A 93 20.63 -23.61 -30.69
N LYS A 94 21.41 -22.66 -30.16
CA LYS A 94 21.00 -21.82 -29.03
C LYS A 94 20.14 -20.64 -29.49
N PHE A 95 18.90 -20.91 -29.84
CA PHE A 95 17.89 -19.90 -30.17
C PHE A 95 17.04 -19.54 -28.95
N SER A 96 16.44 -18.35 -28.96
CA SER A 96 15.50 -17.89 -27.94
C SER A 96 14.14 -18.59 -28.08
N LEU A 97 13.44 -18.77 -26.97
CA LEU A 97 12.13 -19.42 -26.89
C LEU A 97 11.07 -18.48 -26.32
N LYS A 98 9.86 -18.57 -26.85
CA LYS A 98 8.65 -18.06 -26.21
C LYS A 98 7.84 -19.25 -25.72
N ILE A 99 7.28 -19.15 -24.51
CA ILE A 99 6.36 -20.14 -23.96
C ILE A 99 5.05 -19.43 -23.65
N ASP A 100 3.97 -19.94 -24.23
CA ASP A 100 2.58 -19.54 -23.96
C ASP A 100 1.99 -20.63 -23.04
N MET A 101 1.88 -20.31 -21.74
CA MET A 101 1.39 -21.23 -20.70
C MET A 101 -0.07 -21.60 -20.91
N ASP A 102 -0.85 -20.64 -21.40
CA ASP A 102 -2.29 -20.70 -21.59
C ASP A 102 -2.70 -21.20 -22.99
N PHE A 103 -1.76 -21.81 -23.73
CA PHE A 103 -1.97 -22.19 -25.13
C PHE A 103 -3.12 -23.18 -25.35
N VAL A 104 -3.35 -24.10 -24.41
CA VAL A 104 -4.49 -25.05 -24.44
C VAL A 104 -5.44 -24.84 -23.26
N ASP A 105 -4.91 -24.64 -22.05
CA ASP A 105 -5.70 -24.32 -20.86
C ASP A 105 -5.64 -22.81 -20.60
N PRO A 106 -6.73 -22.05 -20.83
CA PRO A 106 -6.73 -20.59 -20.70
C PRO A 106 -6.48 -20.09 -19.27
N ASN A 107 -6.53 -20.97 -18.25
CA ASN A 107 -6.28 -20.60 -16.86
C ASN A 107 -4.90 -21.03 -16.36
N GLN A 108 -4.08 -21.68 -17.21
CA GLN A 108 -2.77 -22.18 -16.79
C GLN A 108 -1.75 -21.04 -16.69
N GLU A 109 -1.21 -20.84 -15.49
CA GLU A 109 -0.19 -19.81 -15.21
C GLU A 109 0.98 -20.40 -14.41
N LEU A 110 2.19 -19.90 -14.68
CA LEU A 110 3.38 -20.15 -13.86
C LEU A 110 3.59 -18.96 -12.92
N MET A 111 3.29 -19.15 -11.62
CA MET A 111 3.48 -18.13 -10.58
C MET A 111 2.87 -16.75 -10.95
N GLY A 112 1.69 -16.75 -11.58
CA GLY A 112 0.97 -15.54 -12.00
C GLY A 112 1.24 -15.06 -13.43
N TYR A 113 2.05 -15.80 -14.20
CA TYR A 113 2.46 -15.43 -15.57
C TYR A 113 1.99 -16.45 -16.61
N ASP A 114 1.41 -15.96 -17.71
CA ASP A 114 0.93 -16.78 -18.84
C ASP A 114 1.93 -16.81 -20.02
N THR A 115 2.86 -15.86 -20.07
CA THR A 115 3.82 -15.74 -21.18
C THR A 115 5.24 -15.62 -20.64
N LEU A 116 6.14 -16.47 -21.14
CA LEU A 116 7.56 -16.49 -20.75
C LEU A 116 8.45 -16.21 -21.97
N ASN A 117 9.46 -15.37 -21.77
CA ASN A 117 10.44 -15.01 -22.81
C ASN A 117 11.83 -15.47 -22.40
N LEU A 118 12.34 -16.52 -23.04
CA LEU A 118 13.65 -17.09 -22.74
C LEU A 118 14.65 -16.66 -23.83
N ASN A 119 15.44 -15.63 -23.55
CA ASN A 119 16.48 -15.09 -24.41
C ASN A 119 17.77 -15.90 -24.35
N ASN A 120 18.36 -16.17 -25.51
CA ASN A 120 19.59 -16.96 -25.67
C ASN A 120 20.88 -16.21 -25.29
N GLY A 121 20.81 -14.94 -24.90
CA GLY A 121 21.97 -14.11 -24.60
C GLY A 121 22.77 -13.67 -25.83
N PHE A 122 22.15 -13.59 -27.02
CA PHE A 122 22.85 -13.14 -28.23
C PHE A 122 23.50 -11.75 -28.04
N ARG A 123 24.74 -11.63 -28.50
CA ARG A 123 25.72 -10.56 -28.23
C ARG A 123 26.09 -10.28 -26.76
N ASP A 124 25.71 -11.13 -25.81
CA ASP A 124 26.09 -10.97 -24.40
C ASP A 124 26.85 -12.20 -23.85
N PRO A 125 28.20 -12.20 -23.88
CA PRO A 125 29.01 -13.26 -23.28
C PRO A 125 28.76 -13.49 -21.80
N THR A 126 28.22 -12.50 -21.07
CA THR A 126 27.99 -12.56 -19.63
C THR A 126 26.62 -13.11 -19.25
N PHE A 127 25.65 -13.12 -20.18
CA PHE A 127 24.21 -13.30 -19.92
C PHE A 127 23.59 -12.29 -18.93
N CYS A 128 24.35 -11.31 -18.43
CA CYS A 128 23.93 -10.45 -17.32
C CYS A 128 23.46 -9.06 -17.77
N ARG A 129 23.74 -8.61 -19.00
CA ARG A 129 23.45 -7.24 -19.44
C ARG A 129 21.96 -6.93 -19.39
N GLU A 130 21.18 -7.77 -20.05
CA GLU A 130 19.72 -7.60 -20.14
C GLU A 130 19.05 -7.75 -18.77
N VAL A 131 19.52 -8.70 -17.93
CA VAL A 131 19.00 -8.90 -16.58
C VAL A 131 19.26 -7.68 -15.70
N VAL A 132 20.49 -7.19 -15.66
CA VAL A 132 20.86 -6.04 -14.82
C VAL A 132 20.25 -4.75 -15.35
N TYR A 133 20.19 -4.57 -16.67
CA TYR A 133 19.53 -3.41 -17.28
C TYR A 133 18.06 -3.33 -16.87
N ASN A 134 17.29 -4.39 -17.13
CA ASN A 134 15.84 -4.39 -16.90
C ASN A 134 15.50 -4.10 -15.43
N ASN A 135 16.20 -4.73 -14.49
CA ASN A 135 15.99 -4.52 -13.06
C ASN A 135 16.51 -3.16 -12.56
N PHE A 136 17.53 -2.58 -13.21
CA PHE A 136 17.96 -1.20 -12.91
C PHE A 136 16.93 -0.17 -13.38
N VAL A 137 16.46 -0.29 -14.62
CA VAL A 137 15.49 0.62 -15.24
C VAL A 137 14.12 0.56 -14.53
N ALA A 138 13.69 -0.62 -14.09
CA ALA A 138 12.43 -0.83 -13.36
C ALA A 138 12.32 -0.03 -12.04
N GLN A 139 13.43 0.50 -11.52
CA GLN A 139 13.44 1.40 -10.35
C GLN A 139 12.92 2.81 -10.65
N PHE A 140 12.84 3.18 -11.93
CA PHE A 140 12.52 4.54 -12.38
C PHE A 140 11.24 4.59 -13.22
N ILE A 141 11.04 3.61 -14.10
CA ILE A 141 9.94 3.57 -15.07
C ILE A 141 9.27 2.18 -15.08
N PRO A 142 8.03 2.06 -15.61
CA PRO A 142 7.45 0.75 -15.89
C PRO A 142 8.35 0.00 -16.88
N ASN A 143 8.87 -1.14 -16.45
CA ASN A 143 9.80 -1.93 -17.24
C ASN A 143 9.70 -3.41 -16.86
N PRO A 144 9.95 -4.36 -17.79
CA PRO A 144 10.06 -5.78 -17.46
C PRO A 144 11.07 -6.03 -16.34
N ARG A 145 10.76 -7.00 -15.46
CA ARG A 145 11.77 -7.66 -14.62
C ARG A 145 12.44 -8.79 -15.40
N ALA A 146 13.62 -9.20 -14.97
CA ALA A 146 14.34 -10.31 -15.60
C ALA A 146 15.19 -11.10 -14.60
N ASN A 147 15.39 -12.38 -14.86
CA ASN A 147 16.33 -13.23 -14.14
C ASN A 147 16.96 -14.30 -15.05
N HIS A 148 17.69 -15.24 -14.47
CA HIS A 148 18.31 -16.36 -15.18
C HIS A 148 17.56 -17.66 -14.90
N VAL A 149 17.46 -18.51 -15.92
CA VAL A 149 16.96 -19.87 -15.79
C VAL A 149 17.89 -20.84 -16.53
N VAL A 150 17.90 -22.10 -16.11
CA VAL A 150 18.48 -23.20 -16.87
C VAL A 150 17.36 -23.88 -17.66
N VAL A 151 17.58 -24.15 -18.94
CA VAL A 151 16.59 -24.83 -19.79
C VAL A 151 17.07 -26.23 -20.11
N THR A 152 16.16 -27.20 -20.06
CA THR A 152 16.38 -28.52 -20.67
C THR A 152 15.28 -28.81 -21.68
N LEU A 153 15.64 -29.22 -22.90
CA LEU A 153 14.67 -29.65 -23.92
C LEU A 153 14.78 -31.17 -24.11
N ASN A 154 13.68 -31.89 -23.91
CA ASN A 154 13.57 -33.36 -24.00
C ASN A 154 14.70 -34.09 -23.22
N GLY A 155 14.96 -33.61 -22.00
CA GLY A 155 15.98 -34.16 -21.08
C GLY A 155 17.43 -33.73 -21.38
N ALA A 156 17.71 -33.08 -22.52
CA ALA A 156 19.04 -32.56 -22.81
C ALA A 156 19.25 -31.20 -22.13
N ASN A 157 20.46 -30.93 -21.63
CA ASN A 157 20.84 -29.61 -21.11
C ASN A 157 20.98 -28.60 -22.26
N TRP A 158 20.22 -27.50 -22.21
CA TRP A 158 20.32 -26.38 -23.14
C TRP A 158 20.93 -25.14 -22.48
N GLY A 159 21.26 -25.23 -21.20
CA GLY A 159 22.03 -24.24 -20.43
C GLY A 159 21.26 -22.99 -20.06
N VAL A 160 22.00 -21.89 -19.85
CA VAL A 160 21.46 -20.66 -19.25
C VAL A 160 20.71 -19.82 -20.28
N TYR A 161 19.55 -19.31 -19.89
CA TYR A 161 18.74 -18.36 -20.64
C TYR A 161 18.41 -17.14 -19.77
N VAL A 162 18.26 -15.99 -20.41
CA VAL A 162 17.73 -14.78 -19.78
C VAL A 162 16.21 -14.85 -19.84
N ASN A 163 15.55 -14.98 -18.70
CA ASN A 163 14.09 -14.98 -18.61
C ASN A 163 13.60 -13.55 -18.37
N VAL A 164 12.87 -13.00 -19.33
CA VAL A 164 12.37 -11.61 -19.30
C VAL A 164 10.86 -11.60 -19.15
N GLN A 165 10.35 -10.75 -18.27
CA GLN A 165 8.93 -10.54 -18.10
C GLN A 165 8.29 -10.03 -19.40
N GLN A 166 7.16 -10.62 -19.77
CA GLN A 166 6.39 -10.12 -20.90
C GLN A 166 5.91 -8.68 -20.60
N PRO A 167 6.14 -7.70 -21.49
CA PRO A 167 5.64 -6.33 -21.34
C PRO A 167 4.15 -6.24 -21.67
N ASP A 168 3.33 -6.82 -20.80
CA ASP A 168 1.88 -6.94 -20.92
C ASP A 168 1.11 -6.16 -19.85
N LYS A 169 -0.22 -6.36 -19.82
CA LYS A 169 -1.08 -5.76 -18.82
C LYS A 169 -0.72 -6.21 -17.39
N ARG A 170 -0.19 -7.42 -17.19
CA ARG A 170 0.24 -7.89 -15.85
C ARG A 170 1.44 -7.07 -15.37
N MET A 171 2.41 -6.80 -16.25
CA MET A 171 3.51 -5.88 -15.93
C MET A 171 2.97 -4.48 -15.61
N LEU A 172 2.08 -3.93 -16.43
CA LEU A 172 1.57 -2.57 -16.26
C LEU A 172 0.74 -2.38 -14.99
N ARG A 173 0.01 -3.40 -14.51
CA ARG A 173 -0.74 -3.36 -13.23
C ARG A 173 0.12 -3.06 -12.00
N ALA A 174 1.43 -3.31 -12.07
CA ALA A 174 2.34 -2.93 -11.00
C ALA A 174 2.63 -1.42 -10.95
N TYR A 175 2.26 -0.66 -12.00
CA TYR A 175 2.67 0.74 -12.18
C TYR A 175 1.53 1.70 -12.49
N PHE A 176 0.39 1.22 -12.99
CA PHE A 176 -0.76 2.02 -13.39
C PHE A 176 -2.00 1.52 -12.67
N ALA A 177 -2.86 2.46 -12.26
CA ALA A 177 -4.11 2.12 -11.57
C ALA A 177 -5.11 1.43 -12.51
N ASN A 178 -5.09 1.77 -13.80
CA ASN A 178 -5.75 1.01 -14.86
C ASN A 178 -4.66 0.55 -15.83
N ALA A 179 -4.63 -0.73 -16.21
CA ALA A 179 -3.62 -1.30 -17.10
C ALA A 179 -4.16 -1.69 -18.49
N ASP A 180 -5.45 -1.46 -18.74
CA ASP A 180 -6.19 -1.91 -19.94
C ASP A 180 -6.20 -0.84 -21.04
N GLY A 181 -5.20 0.06 -21.03
CA GLY A 181 -5.02 1.08 -22.04
C GLY A 181 -4.39 0.60 -23.34
N LEU A 182 -4.40 1.46 -24.36
CA LEU A 182 -3.84 1.19 -25.68
C LEU A 182 -2.33 0.92 -25.58
N ARG A 183 -1.88 -0.25 -26.07
CA ARG A 183 -0.46 -0.57 -26.20
C ARG A 183 -0.10 -0.70 -27.67
N ILE A 184 0.92 0.03 -28.09
CA ILE A 184 1.47 -0.05 -29.44
C ILE A 184 2.95 -0.34 -29.35
N ARG A 185 3.39 -1.36 -30.06
CA ARG A 185 4.80 -1.72 -30.21
C ARG A 185 5.38 -1.07 -31.47
N CYS A 186 6.61 -0.58 -31.39
CA CYS A 186 7.45 -0.34 -32.56
C CYS A 186 8.54 -1.44 -32.57
N PRO A 187 8.47 -2.46 -33.44
CA PRO A 187 9.50 -3.50 -33.51
C PRO A 187 10.81 -2.95 -34.09
N ASN A 188 11.88 -3.75 -33.98
CA ASN A 188 13.19 -3.44 -34.54
C ASN A 188 13.11 -2.99 -35.99
N SER A 189 13.62 -1.79 -36.24
CA SER A 189 13.75 -1.22 -37.56
C SER A 189 14.92 -0.26 -37.57
N PRO A 190 16.00 -0.54 -38.35
CA PRO A 190 17.08 0.43 -38.52
C PRO A 190 16.53 1.75 -39.07
N ASN A 191 16.81 2.85 -38.37
CA ASN A 191 16.21 4.17 -38.65
C ASN A 191 14.67 4.18 -38.56
N GLY A 192 14.15 3.49 -37.54
CA GLY A 192 12.74 3.37 -37.25
C GLY A 192 11.99 4.71 -37.15
N PRO A 193 10.66 4.64 -37.14
CA PRO A 193 9.80 5.81 -37.29
C PRO A 193 9.87 6.79 -36.11
N GLY A 194 10.30 6.36 -34.91
CA GLY A 194 10.62 7.23 -33.77
C GLY A 194 9.50 8.16 -33.31
N LEU A 195 8.23 7.78 -33.44
CA LEU A 195 7.04 8.62 -33.20
C LEU A 195 6.95 9.85 -34.12
N ARG A 196 7.66 9.86 -35.25
CA ARG A 196 7.55 10.92 -36.26
C ARG A 196 6.17 10.91 -36.91
N TYR A 197 5.59 12.10 -37.05
CA TYR A 197 4.37 12.30 -37.82
C TYR A 197 4.59 11.94 -39.30
N ASN A 198 3.74 11.07 -39.84
CA ASN A 198 3.82 10.61 -41.23
C ASN A 198 2.48 10.78 -41.97
N GLY A 199 1.78 11.88 -41.69
CA GLY A 199 0.47 12.19 -42.25
C GLY A 199 -0.69 11.73 -41.36
N ALA A 200 -1.91 12.04 -41.79
CA ALA A 200 -3.13 11.82 -41.00
C ALA A 200 -3.74 10.41 -41.18
N ASN A 201 -3.22 9.61 -42.12
CA ASN A 201 -3.78 8.30 -42.46
C ASN A 201 -3.01 7.17 -41.78
N PRO A 202 -3.68 6.12 -41.23
CA PRO A 202 -3.02 4.96 -40.62
C PRO A 202 -2.00 4.26 -41.53
N SER A 203 -2.16 4.33 -42.86
CA SER A 203 -1.19 3.79 -43.82
C SER A 203 0.21 4.40 -43.74
N GLY A 204 0.38 5.55 -43.07
CA GLY A 204 1.68 6.16 -42.78
C GLY A 204 2.43 5.52 -41.59
N TYR A 205 1.78 4.63 -40.84
CA TYR A 205 2.25 4.12 -39.54
C TYR A 205 2.49 2.60 -39.55
N THR A 206 2.97 2.07 -40.68
CA THR A 206 3.22 0.63 -40.87
C THR A 206 4.35 0.05 -40.01
N GLY A 207 5.19 0.90 -39.41
CA GLY A 207 6.24 0.49 -38.48
C GLY A 207 5.76 0.28 -37.04
N TYR A 208 4.44 0.21 -36.82
CA TYR A 208 3.83 0.05 -35.50
C TYR A 208 2.83 -1.11 -35.50
N GLU A 209 2.70 -1.75 -34.35
CA GLU A 209 1.80 -2.89 -34.12
C GLU A 209 0.94 -2.62 -32.89
N ILE A 210 -0.39 -2.60 -33.06
CA ILE A 210 -1.31 -2.54 -31.92
C ILE A 210 -1.26 -3.89 -31.21
N GLN A 211 -0.89 -3.86 -29.93
CA GLN A 211 -0.85 -5.04 -29.05
C GLN A 211 -2.15 -5.18 -28.25
N THR A 212 -2.84 -4.07 -27.99
CA THR A 212 -4.21 -3.99 -27.48
C THR A 212 -4.78 -2.64 -27.88
N ASP A 213 -6.05 -2.57 -28.26
CA ASP A 213 -6.72 -1.30 -28.64
C ASP A 213 -7.08 -0.43 -27.43
N GLY A 214 -7.10 -1.02 -26.22
CA GLY A 214 -7.49 -0.36 -24.98
C GLY A 214 -8.95 0.10 -24.97
N GLY A 215 -9.83 -0.57 -25.70
CA GLY A 215 -11.25 -0.21 -25.82
C GLY A 215 -11.53 1.00 -26.70
N LEU A 216 -10.53 1.54 -27.40
CA LEU A 216 -10.71 2.68 -28.30
C LEU A 216 -11.36 2.26 -29.61
N ALA A 217 -12.35 3.03 -30.07
CA ALA A 217 -12.96 2.82 -31.39
C ALA A 217 -11.99 3.06 -32.56
N ASP A 218 -11.01 3.96 -32.38
CA ASP A 218 -9.95 4.25 -33.35
C ASP A 218 -8.58 4.39 -32.65
N PRO A 219 -7.88 3.27 -32.37
CA PRO A 219 -6.58 3.29 -31.72
C PRO A 219 -5.48 3.94 -32.59
N TRP A 220 -5.63 3.93 -33.92
CA TRP A 220 -4.67 4.56 -34.82
C TRP A 220 -4.73 6.08 -34.72
N ALA A 221 -5.93 6.67 -34.66
CA ALA A 221 -6.07 8.12 -34.46
C ALA A 221 -5.34 8.61 -33.20
N ALA A 222 -5.36 7.83 -32.11
CA ALA A 222 -4.63 8.16 -30.88
C ALA A 222 -3.10 8.19 -31.09
N LEU A 223 -2.53 7.21 -31.80
CA LEU A 223 -1.10 7.21 -32.14
C LEU A 223 -0.74 8.40 -33.04
N ILE A 224 -1.56 8.67 -34.06
CA ILE A 224 -1.34 9.74 -35.03
C ILE A 224 -1.34 11.10 -34.33
N ALA A 225 -2.25 11.32 -33.38
CA ALA A 225 -2.33 12.55 -32.59
C ALA A 225 -1.04 12.76 -31.78
N VAL A 226 -0.52 11.71 -31.13
CA VAL A 226 0.76 11.77 -30.41
C VAL A 226 1.91 12.08 -31.36
N CYS A 227 2.01 11.36 -32.49
CA CYS A 227 3.07 11.58 -33.47
C CYS A 227 3.06 13.02 -34.02
N ASN A 228 1.85 13.54 -34.31
CA ASN A 228 1.67 14.93 -34.74
C ASN A 228 2.12 15.90 -33.65
N SER A 229 1.70 15.68 -32.41
CA SER A 229 2.01 16.55 -31.29
C SER A 229 3.51 16.63 -31.01
N VAL A 230 4.20 15.49 -30.89
CA VAL A 230 5.65 15.48 -30.62
C VAL A 230 6.49 15.98 -31.80
N THR A 231 5.96 15.98 -33.03
CA THR A 231 6.69 16.42 -34.23
C THR A 231 6.44 17.89 -34.58
N ASN A 232 5.20 18.36 -34.43
CA ASN A 232 4.74 19.60 -35.07
C ASN A 232 4.21 20.66 -34.09
N GLU A 233 3.90 20.33 -32.83
CA GLU A 233 3.36 21.31 -31.89
C GLU A 233 4.36 22.47 -31.70
N PRO A 234 3.95 23.74 -31.83
CA PRO A 234 4.87 24.87 -31.63
C PRO A 234 5.51 24.83 -30.23
N LEU A 235 6.83 25.02 -30.16
CA LEU A 235 7.56 24.95 -28.88
C LEU A 235 7.13 26.01 -27.86
N ALA A 236 6.52 27.12 -28.30
CA ALA A 236 5.95 28.13 -27.41
C ALA A 236 4.68 27.63 -26.68
N THR A 237 4.00 26.64 -27.24
CA THR A 237 2.79 25.99 -26.70
C THR A 237 3.05 24.53 -26.37
N TRP A 238 4.31 24.17 -26.07
CA TRP A 238 4.70 22.80 -25.72
C TRP A 238 3.83 22.13 -24.63
N PRO A 239 3.20 22.83 -23.66
CA PRO A 239 2.30 22.16 -22.71
C PRO A 239 1.14 21.40 -23.37
N ASN A 240 0.76 21.76 -24.61
CA ASN A 240 -0.21 21.01 -25.39
C ASN A 240 0.28 19.59 -25.72
N ILE A 241 1.60 19.39 -25.85
CA ILE A 241 2.20 18.06 -26.01
C ILE A 241 1.91 17.19 -24.80
N ASP A 242 2.01 17.75 -23.60
CA ASP A 242 1.80 17.00 -22.36
C ASP A 242 0.36 16.51 -22.17
N THR A 243 -0.61 17.12 -22.87
CA THR A 243 -2.01 16.65 -22.86
C THR A 243 -2.22 15.32 -23.59
N LEU A 244 -1.29 14.93 -24.47
CA LEU A 244 -1.37 13.70 -25.27
C LEU A 244 -0.22 12.73 -24.99
N PHE A 245 0.93 13.23 -24.57
CA PHE A 245 2.16 12.47 -24.35
C PHE A 245 2.73 12.81 -22.98
N ALA A 246 2.86 11.82 -22.09
CA ALA A 246 3.36 12.05 -20.74
C ALA A 246 4.86 12.39 -20.80
N ILE A 247 5.20 13.69 -20.85
CA ILE A 247 6.56 14.15 -21.18
C ILE A 247 7.53 13.71 -20.10
N ASP A 248 7.25 14.02 -18.83
CA ASP A 248 8.16 13.73 -17.71
C ASP A 248 8.45 12.23 -17.55
N PRO A 249 7.44 11.34 -17.49
CA PRO A 249 7.67 9.89 -17.53
C PRO A 249 8.48 9.41 -18.74
N SER A 250 8.25 9.98 -19.92
CA SER A 250 8.92 9.55 -21.16
C SER A 250 10.37 10.05 -21.26
N ILE A 251 10.69 11.17 -20.61
CA ILE A 251 12.07 11.66 -20.47
C ILE A 251 12.92 10.65 -19.70
N TRP A 252 12.37 10.04 -18.63
CA TRP A 252 13.09 8.99 -17.89
C TRP A 252 13.50 7.82 -18.79
N SER A 253 12.62 7.39 -19.70
CA SER A 253 12.92 6.31 -20.65
C SER A 253 14.14 6.63 -21.51
N VAL A 254 14.18 7.80 -22.15
CA VAL A 254 15.32 8.16 -23.02
C VAL A 254 16.60 8.52 -22.24
N VAL A 255 16.48 8.95 -20.97
CA VAL A 255 17.63 9.13 -20.07
C VAL A 255 18.30 7.78 -19.80
N LEU A 256 17.53 6.77 -19.44
CA LEU A 256 18.04 5.46 -19.05
C LEU A 256 18.63 4.69 -20.23
N GLU A 257 17.99 4.76 -21.40
CA GLU A 257 18.55 4.24 -22.68
C GLU A 257 19.91 4.88 -22.99
N ASN A 258 20.04 6.21 -22.82
CA ASN A 258 21.31 6.89 -23.04
C ASN A 258 22.36 6.51 -22.00
N LEU A 259 21.98 6.44 -20.72
CA LEU A 259 22.89 6.22 -19.60
C LEU A 259 23.64 4.90 -19.78
N LEU A 260 22.90 3.83 -20.07
CA LEU A 260 23.42 2.47 -20.24
C LEU A 260 23.66 2.07 -21.70
N THR A 261 23.49 3.01 -22.63
CA THR A 261 23.72 2.86 -24.08
C THR A 261 23.06 1.64 -24.71
N ASP A 262 21.74 1.65 -24.66
CA ASP A 262 20.90 0.69 -25.36
C ASP A 262 20.87 0.99 -26.87
N ASP A 263 21.59 0.18 -27.66
CA ASP A 263 21.74 0.39 -29.11
C ASP A 263 20.46 0.12 -29.90
N ASP A 264 19.58 -0.78 -29.43
CA ASP A 264 18.35 -1.14 -30.18
C ASP A 264 17.19 -0.17 -29.94
N SER A 265 17.36 0.75 -28.99
CA SER A 265 16.28 1.54 -28.42
C SER A 265 15.81 2.77 -29.23
N TYR A 266 14.83 3.50 -28.67
CA TYR A 266 14.30 4.74 -29.23
C TYR A 266 15.44 5.75 -29.49
N ILE A 267 16.37 5.91 -28.54
CA ILE A 267 17.39 6.96 -28.65
C ILE A 267 18.30 6.81 -29.87
N ASN A 268 18.61 5.57 -30.27
CA ASN A 268 19.56 5.30 -31.34
C ASN A 268 18.86 4.93 -32.66
N LYS A 269 18.03 3.89 -32.67
CA LYS A 269 17.37 3.40 -33.88
C LYS A 269 16.03 4.08 -34.13
N GLY A 270 15.35 4.58 -33.10
CA GLY A 270 13.96 5.06 -33.22
C GLY A 270 12.97 3.90 -33.37
N ALA A 271 13.32 2.75 -32.78
CA ALA A 271 12.62 1.46 -32.80
C ALA A 271 12.79 0.75 -31.44
N ASP A 272 12.30 -0.50 -31.33
CA ASP A 272 12.28 -1.33 -30.12
C ASP A 272 11.85 -0.60 -28.85
N PHE A 273 10.72 0.08 -28.97
CA PHE A 273 10.01 0.64 -27.84
C PHE A 273 8.54 0.20 -27.88
N MET A 274 7.85 0.46 -26.79
CA MET A 274 6.39 0.44 -26.78
C MET A 274 5.86 1.78 -26.29
N THR A 275 4.60 2.02 -26.63
CA THR A 275 3.82 3.07 -26.02
C THR A 275 2.66 2.47 -25.26
N TYR A 276 2.29 3.14 -24.17
CA TYR A 276 1.12 2.81 -23.38
C TYR A 276 0.32 4.09 -23.14
N ARG A 277 -0.94 4.12 -23.57
CA ARG A 277 -1.84 5.24 -23.29
C ARG A 277 -2.66 4.91 -22.05
N ASP A 278 -2.43 5.64 -20.97
CA ASP A 278 -3.14 5.47 -19.71
C ASP A 278 -4.62 5.86 -19.90
N PRO A 279 -5.59 4.97 -19.61
CA PRO A 279 -7.02 5.28 -19.70
C PRO A 279 -7.47 6.40 -18.77
N ILE A 280 -6.77 6.60 -17.65
CA ILE A 280 -7.18 7.55 -16.60
C ILE A 280 -6.95 8.98 -17.07
N ASP A 281 -5.81 9.26 -17.68
CA ASP A 281 -5.43 10.62 -18.08
C ASP A 281 -5.32 10.84 -19.59
N GLY A 282 -5.43 9.76 -20.38
CA GLY A 282 -5.32 9.85 -21.82
C GLY A 282 -3.95 10.32 -22.30
N ARG A 283 -2.88 10.17 -21.52
CA ARG A 283 -1.51 10.48 -21.96
C ARG A 283 -0.78 9.20 -22.36
N THR A 284 -0.02 9.31 -23.43
CA THR A 284 0.80 8.22 -23.95
C THR A 284 2.20 8.27 -23.34
N HIS A 285 2.62 7.18 -22.71
CA HIS A 285 3.94 6.95 -22.16
C HIS A 285 4.83 6.25 -23.18
N LEU A 286 6.08 6.71 -23.34
CA LEU A 286 7.13 5.97 -24.05
C LEU A 286 7.82 5.01 -23.07
N LEU A 287 7.81 3.72 -23.36
CA LEU A 287 8.41 2.67 -22.53
C LEU A 287 9.42 1.86 -23.34
N GLN A 288 10.45 1.36 -22.67
CA GLN A 288 11.55 0.64 -23.28
C GLN A 288 11.19 -0.82 -23.59
N ARG A 289 11.88 -1.41 -24.57
CA ARG A 289 11.83 -2.85 -24.89
C ARG A 289 13.20 -3.33 -25.39
N ASP A 290 13.38 -4.65 -25.37
CA ASP A 290 14.48 -5.38 -26.02
C ASP A 290 15.89 -4.89 -25.64
N ALA A 291 16.20 -4.95 -24.35
CA ALA A 291 17.42 -4.39 -23.76
C ALA A 291 18.68 -5.30 -23.87
N ASN A 292 18.76 -6.12 -24.91
CA ASN A 292 19.85 -7.08 -25.09
C ASN A 292 21.14 -6.44 -25.66
N GLU A 293 21.06 -5.25 -26.26
CA GLU A 293 22.22 -4.50 -26.80
C GLU A 293 22.61 -3.31 -25.92
N THR A 294 22.78 -3.56 -24.62
CA THR A 294 23.11 -2.56 -23.59
C THR A 294 24.55 -2.65 -23.09
N PHE A 295 25.04 -1.63 -22.38
CA PHE A 295 26.42 -1.51 -21.92
C PHE A 295 27.44 -1.56 -23.07
N THR A 296 27.14 -0.90 -24.19
CA THR A 296 27.88 -1.07 -25.46
C THR A 296 28.88 0.04 -25.74
N GLN A 297 28.46 1.31 -25.64
CA GLN A 297 29.21 2.49 -26.06
C GLN A 297 29.56 3.41 -24.89
N THR A 298 30.82 3.80 -24.74
CA THR A 298 31.24 4.60 -23.57
C THR A 298 31.12 6.11 -23.79
N ASN A 299 30.99 6.55 -25.05
CA ASN A 299 31.14 7.95 -25.47
C ASN A 299 29.88 8.56 -26.10
N TRP A 300 28.70 7.95 -25.95
CA TRP A 300 27.44 8.56 -26.38
C TRP A 300 27.21 9.88 -25.65
N SER A 301 27.16 11.00 -26.38
CA SER A 301 26.80 12.28 -25.77
C SER A 301 25.47 12.16 -25.01
N PRO A 302 25.28 12.83 -23.86
CA PRO A 302 23.96 12.98 -23.24
C PRO A 302 22.91 13.58 -24.19
N THR A 303 23.34 14.21 -25.29
CA THR A 303 22.46 14.83 -26.28
C THR A 303 22.44 14.07 -27.61
N LEU A 304 22.79 12.78 -27.60
CA LEU A 304 22.79 11.95 -28.80
C LEU A 304 21.45 12.08 -29.52
N ASN A 305 21.49 12.36 -30.83
CA ASN A 305 20.33 12.49 -31.71
C ASN A 305 19.33 13.62 -31.38
N PHE A 306 19.71 14.64 -30.60
CA PHE A 306 18.87 15.83 -30.34
C PHE A 306 18.65 16.73 -31.56
N THR A 307 19.22 16.39 -32.71
CA THR A 307 18.98 17.07 -33.99
C THR A 307 18.41 16.13 -35.06
N ALA A 308 18.15 14.86 -34.70
CA ALA A 308 17.66 13.85 -35.63
C ALA A 308 16.14 13.96 -35.78
N SER A 309 15.68 14.52 -36.90
CA SER A 309 14.25 14.76 -37.16
C SER A 309 13.39 13.49 -37.21
N ASN A 310 13.99 12.30 -37.33
CA ASN A 310 13.30 11.03 -37.18
C ASN A 310 13.07 10.60 -35.72
N LYS A 311 13.49 11.41 -34.74
CA LYS A 311 13.31 11.17 -33.30
C LYS A 311 12.77 12.43 -32.61
N PRO A 312 11.54 12.86 -32.95
CA PRO A 312 10.94 14.10 -32.46
C PRO A 312 10.92 14.28 -30.93
N VAL A 313 10.84 13.21 -30.13
CA VAL A 313 10.94 13.33 -28.67
C VAL A 313 12.31 13.91 -28.27
N LEU A 314 13.38 13.56 -28.98
CA LEU A 314 14.72 14.13 -28.75
C LEU A 314 14.91 15.46 -29.48
N SER A 315 14.49 15.54 -30.74
CA SER A 315 14.85 16.67 -31.61
C SER A 315 13.94 17.87 -31.51
N HIS A 316 12.69 17.66 -31.06
CA HIS A 316 11.67 18.70 -30.96
C HIS A 316 11.25 18.92 -29.52
N VAL A 317 10.78 17.88 -28.82
CA VAL A 317 10.32 18.02 -27.42
C VAL A 317 11.47 18.48 -26.51
N LEU A 318 12.65 17.85 -26.59
CA LEU A 318 13.83 18.29 -25.81
C LEU A 318 14.56 19.51 -26.38
N ALA A 319 14.06 20.13 -27.45
CA ALA A 319 14.50 21.47 -27.87
C ALA A 319 13.90 22.58 -26.97
N VAL A 320 12.81 22.28 -26.25
CA VAL A 320 12.29 23.18 -25.20
C VAL A 320 13.32 23.26 -24.06
N ALA A 321 13.80 24.47 -23.78
CA ALA A 321 14.86 24.69 -22.78
C ALA A 321 14.54 24.10 -21.40
N GLU A 322 13.30 24.24 -20.94
CA GLU A 322 12.86 23.68 -19.66
C GLU A 322 12.81 22.14 -19.66
N LEU A 323 12.36 21.52 -20.76
CA LEU A 323 12.31 20.06 -20.86
C LEU A 323 13.72 19.46 -20.99
N ARG A 324 14.65 20.18 -21.63
CA ARG A 324 16.07 19.85 -21.60
C ARG A 324 16.66 19.90 -20.19
N GLN A 325 16.32 20.93 -19.40
CA GLN A 325 16.74 21.02 -18.00
C GLN A 325 16.22 19.83 -17.19
N ARG A 326 14.96 19.44 -17.41
CA ARG A 326 14.33 18.26 -16.82
C ARG A 326 15.06 16.98 -17.20
N TYR A 327 15.34 16.77 -18.49
CA TYR A 327 16.18 15.66 -18.98
C TYR A 327 17.51 15.59 -18.26
N MET A 328 18.24 16.70 -18.15
CA MET A 328 19.53 16.73 -17.45
C MET A 328 19.40 16.47 -15.94
N SER A 329 18.27 16.84 -15.33
CA SER A 329 17.97 16.55 -13.92
C SER A 329 17.80 15.05 -13.69
N HIS A 330 16.93 14.40 -14.46
CA HIS A 330 16.69 12.95 -14.39
C HIS A 330 17.96 12.17 -14.68
N TYR A 331 18.76 12.65 -15.64
CA TYR A 331 20.07 12.10 -15.94
C TYR A 331 21.01 12.19 -14.74
N ARG A 332 21.10 13.35 -14.07
CA ARG A 332 21.92 13.49 -12.85
C ARG A 332 21.48 12.51 -11.75
N VAL A 333 20.18 12.29 -11.58
CA VAL A 333 19.63 11.34 -10.59
C VAL A 333 20.05 9.91 -10.94
N ALA A 334 19.78 9.43 -12.16
CA ALA A 334 20.14 8.07 -12.56
C ALA A 334 21.67 7.83 -12.57
N ARG A 335 22.44 8.86 -12.96
CA ARG A 335 23.91 8.84 -13.00
C ARG A 335 24.58 8.53 -11.66
N VAL A 336 23.95 8.86 -10.53
CA VAL A 336 24.54 8.62 -9.20
C VAL A 336 24.94 7.15 -9.03
N ASN A 337 24.15 6.23 -9.58
CA ASN A 337 24.40 4.79 -9.51
C ASN A 337 25.27 4.25 -10.66
N LEU A 338 25.68 5.09 -11.63
CA LEU A 338 26.62 4.70 -12.69
C LEU A 338 28.07 4.70 -12.15
N THR A 339 28.36 3.76 -11.26
CA THR A 339 29.69 3.52 -10.73
C THR A 339 29.97 2.03 -10.63
N TRP A 340 31.24 1.63 -10.74
CA TRP A 340 31.58 0.23 -10.58
C TRP A 340 31.28 -0.27 -9.15
N ALA A 341 31.42 0.58 -8.13
CA ALA A 341 31.07 0.22 -6.75
C ALA A 341 29.59 -0.16 -6.58
N TYR A 342 28.68 0.43 -7.37
CA TYR A 342 27.27 0.06 -7.39
C TYR A 342 27.02 -1.23 -8.18
N PHE A 343 27.57 -1.33 -9.40
CA PHE A 343 27.27 -2.43 -10.32
C PHE A 343 28.04 -3.73 -10.05
N GLU A 344 29.26 -3.65 -9.51
CA GLU A 344 30.11 -4.82 -9.23
C GLU A 344 29.42 -5.89 -8.38
N PRO A 345 28.85 -5.58 -7.20
CA PRO A 345 28.23 -6.62 -6.38
C PRO A 345 27.02 -7.28 -7.07
N ILE A 346 26.28 -6.53 -7.88
CA ILE A 346 25.13 -7.03 -8.65
C ILE A 346 25.62 -8.01 -9.73
N PHE A 347 26.60 -7.60 -10.54
CA PHE A 347 27.15 -8.48 -11.58
C PHE A 347 27.85 -9.71 -11.00
N THR A 348 28.55 -9.56 -9.88
CA THR A 348 29.19 -10.68 -9.18
C THR A 348 28.15 -11.66 -8.66
N ALA A 349 27.04 -11.19 -8.08
CA ALA A 349 25.95 -12.07 -7.64
C ALA A 349 25.37 -12.89 -8.78
N HIS A 350 25.02 -12.26 -9.91
CA HIS A 350 24.52 -12.96 -11.09
C HIS A 350 25.55 -13.92 -11.68
N ARG A 351 26.81 -13.51 -11.82
CA ARG A 351 27.90 -14.37 -12.30
C ARG A 351 27.99 -15.62 -11.45
N ASN A 352 28.08 -15.48 -10.14
CA ASN A 352 28.24 -16.60 -9.21
C ASN A 352 27.03 -17.54 -9.26
N LEU A 353 25.82 -16.99 -9.43
CA LEU A 353 24.60 -17.77 -9.55
C LEU A 353 24.62 -18.69 -10.79
N ILE A 354 25.11 -18.20 -11.94
CA ILE A 354 25.07 -18.93 -13.22
C ILE A 354 26.38 -19.61 -13.61
N ASP A 355 27.48 -19.38 -12.89
CA ASP A 355 28.85 -19.79 -13.23
C ASP A 355 28.96 -21.26 -13.66
N ALA A 356 28.52 -22.17 -12.77
CA ALA A 356 28.56 -23.60 -13.00
C ALA A 356 27.66 -24.02 -14.17
N ALA A 357 26.49 -23.39 -14.32
CA ALA A 357 25.54 -23.68 -15.39
C ALA A 357 26.07 -23.23 -16.76
N VAL A 358 26.75 -22.08 -16.85
CA VAL A 358 27.42 -21.62 -18.08
C VAL A 358 28.57 -22.55 -18.44
N GLN A 359 29.37 -23.00 -17.46
CA GLN A 359 30.44 -23.95 -17.74
C GLN A 359 29.89 -25.26 -18.33
N ALA A 360 28.79 -25.76 -17.76
CA ALA A 360 28.12 -26.99 -18.18
C ALA A 360 27.26 -26.87 -19.45
N ASP A 361 26.96 -25.66 -19.94
CA ASP A 361 26.10 -25.41 -21.10
C ASP A 361 26.74 -25.97 -22.40
N PRO A 362 26.18 -27.01 -23.05
CA PRO A 362 26.73 -27.56 -24.28
C PRO A 362 26.29 -26.80 -25.54
N LYS A 363 25.40 -25.83 -25.41
CA LYS A 363 24.81 -25.02 -26.50
C LYS A 363 25.27 -23.55 -26.49
N LYS A 364 25.97 -23.10 -25.44
CA LYS A 364 26.41 -21.70 -25.28
C LYS A 364 27.06 -21.11 -26.54
N LEU A 365 26.72 -19.87 -26.84
CA LEU A 365 27.28 -19.11 -27.96
C LEU A 365 28.72 -18.65 -27.71
N TYR A 366 29.19 -18.72 -26.46
CA TYR A 366 30.45 -18.13 -26.01
C TYR A 366 31.28 -19.16 -25.26
N SER A 367 32.60 -19.11 -25.37
CA SER A 367 33.45 -19.94 -24.53
C SER A 367 33.35 -19.51 -23.07
N TYR A 368 33.61 -20.43 -22.15
CA TYR A 368 33.64 -20.13 -20.72
C TYR A 368 34.68 -19.03 -20.38
N THR A 369 35.80 -19.00 -21.10
CA THR A 369 36.80 -17.93 -20.97
C THR A 369 36.25 -16.56 -21.39
N LEU A 370 35.47 -16.48 -22.47
CA LEU A 370 34.84 -15.22 -22.89
C LEU A 370 33.83 -14.73 -21.83
N PHE A 371 33.03 -15.65 -21.26
CA PHE A 371 32.13 -15.37 -20.15
C PHE A 371 32.88 -14.75 -18.95
N GLN A 372 33.93 -15.40 -18.46
CA GLN A 372 34.71 -14.91 -17.32
C GLN A 372 35.37 -13.56 -17.59
N ASN A 373 36.02 -13.40 -18.74
CA ASN A 373 36.81 -12.22 -19.06
C ASN A 373 35.93 -10.98 -19.32
N ASN A 374 34.71 -11.16 -19.84
CA ASN A 374 33.88 -10.03 -20.25
C ASN A 374 33.22 -9.25 -19.10
N PHE A 375 33.33 -9.73 -17.86
CA PHE A 375 32.97 -8.92 -16.69
C PHE A 375 33.94 -7.72 -16.50
N THR A 376 35.20 -7.87 -16.87
CA THR A 376 36.23 -6.85 -16.59
C THR A 376 36.90 -6.29 -17.84
N SER A 377 36.95 -7.04 -18.94
CA SER A 377 37.72 -6.69 -20.13
C SER A 377 36.96 -6.89 -21.45
N THR A 378 37.28 -6.08 -22.45
CA THR A 378 36.79 -6.26 -23.82
C THR A 378 37.23 -7.61 -24.35
N VAL A 379 36.29 -8.35 -24.91
CA VAL A 379 36.55 -9.63 -25.56
C VAL A 379 36.23 -9.55 -27.06
N ASN A 380 36.91 -10.39 -27.85
CA ASN A 380 36.65 -10.52 -29.27
C ASN A 380 35.84 -11.79 -29.55
N MET A 381 34.68 -11.63 -30.18
CA MET A 381 33.80 -12.69 -30.63
C MET A 381 34.33 -13.32 -31.93
N PRO A 382 34.62 -14.63 -31.97
CA PRO A 382 35.35 -15.25 -33.08
C PRO A 382 34.46 -15.57 -34.31
N TYR A 383 33.24 -15.04 -34.38
CA TYR A 383 32.31 -15.29 -35.48
C TYR A 383 32.35 -14.16 -36.52
N PRO A 384 32.01 -14.42 -37.79
CA PRO A 384 31.80 -13.36 -38.77
C PRO A 384 30.46 -12.64 -38.56
N GLY A 385 30.30 -11.47 -39.18
CA GLY A 385 29.03 -10.75 -39.25
C GLY A 385 28.50 -10.26 -37.90
N LEU A 386 27.18 -10.23 -37.75
CA LEU A 386 26.52 -9.70 -36.55
C LEU A 386 26.76 -10.56 -35.30
N ALA A 387 27.18 -11.83 -35.41
CA ALA A 387 27.59 -12.61 -34.25
C ALA A 387 29.01 -12.27 -33.74
N GLY A 388 29.78 -11.51 -34.52
CA GLY A 388 31.20 -11.21 -34.30
C GLY A 388 31.50 -9.83 -33.72
N GLY A 389 32.79 -9.57 -33.53
CA GLY A 389 33.33 -8.26 -33.16
C GLY A 389 33.71 -8.11 -31.69
N ASN A 390 34.05 -6.89 -31.29
CA ASN A 390 34.47 -6.59 -29.93
C ASN A 390 33.26 -6.29 -29.04
N ILE A 391 33.21 -6.93 -27.88
CA ILE A 391 32.22 -6.66 -26.83
C ILE A 391 32.96 -6.10 -25.63
N ILE A 392 32.69 -4.85 -25.25
CA ILE A 392 33.37 -4.17 -24.14
C ILE A 392 33.11 -4.89 -22.81
N GLY A 393 34.09 -4.91 -21.92
CA GLY A 393 33.92 -5.48 -20.58
C GLY A 393 33.02 -4.62 -19.69
N LEU A 394 32.21 -5.21 -18.81
CA LEU A 394 31.27 -4.47 -17.96
C LEU A 394 31.96 -3.43 -17.06
N GLN A 395 33.06 -3.80 -16.38
CA GLN A 395 33.84 -2.84 -15.58
C GLN A 395 34.43 -1.72 -16.43
N GLN A 396 34.99 -2.05 -17.59
CA GLN A 396 35.54 -1.07 -18.53
C GLN A 396 34.46 -0.10 -18.99
N PHE A 397 33.28 -0.62 -19.37
CA PHE A 397 32.14 0.19 -19.77
C PHE A 397 31.74 1.16 -18.66
N VAL A 398 31.40 0.65 -17.46
CA VAL A 398 30.87 1.48 -16.37
C VAL A 398 31.87 2.57 -15.99
N THR A 399 33.17 2.21 -15.89
CA THR A 399 34.24 3.16 -15.53
C THR A 399 34.41 4.26 -16.59
N GLN A 400 34.49 3.88 -17.86
CA GLN A 400 34.69 4.84 -18.95
C GLN A 400 33.45 5.69 -19.20
N ARG A 401 32.25 5.09 -19.15
CA ARG A 401 30.97 5.78 -19.30
C ARG A 401 30.77 6.83 -18.20
N ALA A 402 31.01 6.46 -16.94
CA ALA A 402 30.95 7.38 -15.82
C ALA A 402 31.94 8.54 -15.99
N THR A 403 33.18 8.25 -16.37
CA THR A 403 34.21 9.27 -16.63
C THR A 403 33.78 10.23 -17.74
N PHE A 404 33.30 9.70 -18.87
CA PHE A 404 32.83 10.49 -19.99
C PHE A 404 31.68 11.42 -19.57
N LEU A 405 30.65 10.88 -18.94
CA LEU A 405 29.49 11.66 -18.52
C LEU A 405 29.81 12.71 -17.44
N ASN A 406 30.73 12.40 -16.53
CA ASN A 406 31.17 13.35 -15.50
C ASN A 406 31.97 14.53 -16.07
N SER A 407 32.59 14.36 -17.24
CA SER A 407 33.29 15.44 -17.94
C SER A 407 32.37 16.39 -18.72
N ASN A 408 31.08 16.05 -18.90
CA ASN A 408 30.13 16.92 -19.57
C ASN A 408 29.69 18.08 -18.66
N ALA A 409 29.97 19.32 -19.09
CA ALA A 409 29.75 20.52 -18.28
C ALA A 409 28.27 20.77 -17.91
N GLU A 410 27.34 20.56 -18.85
CA GLU A 410 25.91 20.76 -18.61
C GLU A 410 25.35 19.71 -17.65
N LEU A 411 25.71 18.45 -17.86
CA LEU A 411 25.26 17.35 -17.00
C LEU A 411 25.84 17.50 -15.58
N SER A 412 27.09 17.95 -15.46
CA SER A 412 27.76 18.14 -14.16
C SER A 412 27.38 19.45 -13.46
N ALA A 413 26.66 20.36 -14.11
CA ALA A 413 26.20 21.59 -13.48
C ALA A 413 25.16 21.30 -12.38
N SER A 414 25.46 21.76 -11.17
CA SER A 414 24.63 21.49 -9.98
C SER A 414 23.35 22.32 -9.96
N GLY A 415 22.22 21.67 -9.72
CA GLY A 415 20.96 22.34 -9.33
C GLY A 415 20.92 22.61 -7.82
N PRO A 416 19.98 23.43 -7.33
CA PRO A 416 19.80 23.66 -5.90
C PRO A 416 19.51 22.35 -5.14
N THR A 417 19.77 22.32 -3.83
CA THR A 417 19.41 21.19 -2.97
C THR A 417 18.06 21.45 -2.34
N ILE A 418 17.11 20.52 -2.47
CA ILE A 418 15.83 20.55 -1.76
C ILE A 418 15.91 19.51 -0.65
N SER A 419 16.02 19.93 0.60
CA SER A 419 16.22 19.02 1.75
C SER A 419 14.91 18.54 2.38
N MET A 420 13.81 19.25 2.15
CA MET A 420 12.51 18.93 2.72
C MET A 420 11.39 19.57 1.88
N VAL A 421 10.30 18.83 1.72
CA VAL A 421 9.01 19.31 1.20
C VAL A 421 7.94 18.79 2.15
N GLN A 422 7.10 19.67 2.69
CA GLN A 422 6.06 19.34 3.66
C GLN A 422 4.76 20.08 3.36
N THR A 423 3.64 19.51 3.81
CA THR A 423 2.31 20.12 3.77
C THR A 423 1.94 20.64 5.15
N SER A 424 1.06 21.64 5.22
CA SER A 424 0.47 22.09 6.50
C SER A 424 -0.43 21.02 7.12
N ASN A 425 -1.12 20.24 6.28
CA ASN A 425 -1.96 19.11 6.67
C ASN A 425 -1.94 18.07 5.53
N PRO A 426 -1.52 16.81 5.77
CA PRO A 426 -1.55 15.76 4.75
C PRO A 426 -2.96 15.17 4.51
N SER A 427 -3.90 15.42 5.43
CA SER A 427 -5.30 14.96 5.39
C SER A 427 -6.27 16.12 5.68
N PRO A 428 -6.29 17.16 4.83
CA PRO A 428 -7.15 18.33 5.00
C PRO A 428 -8.64 17.98 4.94
N ALA A 429 -9.46 18.76 5.65
CA ALA A 429 -10.91 18.77 5.42
C ALA A 429 -11.23 19.32 4.03
N PRO A 430 -12.35 18.92 3.39
CA PRO A 430 -12.81 19.53 2.15
C PRO A 430 -12.87 21.06 2.26
N GLY A 431 -12.31 21.76 1.28
CA GLY A 431 -12.19 23.22 1.26
C GLY A 431 -11.11 23.84 2.17
N GLU A 432 -10.43 23.06 3.03
CA GLU A 432 -9.32 23.55 3.87
C GLU A 432 -8.12 23.95 2.99
N PRO A 433 -7.61 25.20 3.09
CA PRO A 433 -6.42 25.60 2.36
C PRO A 433 -5.17 24.87 2.86
N VAL A 434 -4.39 24.29 1.94
CA VAL A 434 -3.12 23.62 2.26
C VAL A 434 -1.94 24.48 1.83
N ILE A 435 -0.95 24.66 2.71
CA ILE A 435 0.33 25.30 2.40
C ILE A 435 1.38 24.23 2.14
N ILE A 436 2.07 24.33 1.01
CA ILE A 436 3.25 23.52 0.70
C ILE A 436 4.49 24.35 1.02
N THR A 437 5.40 23.80 1.82
CA THR A 437 6.66 24.44 2.21
C THR A 437 7.84 23.58 1.78
N ALA A 438 8.87 24.21 1.22
CA ALA A 438 10.11 23.57 0.79
C ALA A 438 11.34 24.27 1.38
N SER A 439 12.29 23.47 1.88
CA SER A 439 13.61 23.95 2.32
C SER A 439 14.62 23.79 1.17
N VAL A 440 15.09 24.91 0.62
CA VAL A 440 15.93 24.95 -0.59
C VAL A 440 17.22 25.74 -0.33
N ALA A 441 18.36 25.12 -0.64
CA ALA A 441 19.68 25.72 -0.51
C ALA A 441 20.38 25.85 -1.90
N PRO A 442 21.10 26.95 -2.15
CA PRO A 442 21.93 27.06 -3.36
C PRO A 442 23.06 26.03 -3.37
N ALA A 443 23.44 25.55 -4.54
CA ALA A 443 24.56 24.63 -4.74
C ALA A 443 25.56 25.23 -5.75
N GLY A 444 26.42 26.13 -5.27
CA GLY A 444 27.41 26.84 -6.09
C GLY A 444 26.87 27.97 -6.96
N SER A 445 25.55 28.12 -7.09
CA SER A 445 24.90 29.24 -7.79
C SER A 445 23.62 29.68 -7.07
N PRO A 446 23.21 30.95 -7.15
CA PRO A 446 21.96 31.43 -6.56
C PRO A 446 20.74 30.65 -7.06
N ILE A 447 19.69 30.60 -6.26
CA ILE A 447 18.40 30.02 -6.67
C ILE A 447 17.69 31.05 -7.56
N SER A 448 17.33 30.66 -8.78
CA SER A 448 16.58 31.51 -9.72
C SER A 448 15.08 31.49 -9.41
N LYS A 449 14.51 30.30 -9.23
CA LYS A 449 13.09 30.11 -8.91
C LYS A 449 12.86 28.78 -8.20
N VAL A 450 11.75 28.71 -7.47
CA VAL A 450 11.20 27.48 -6.88
C VAL A 450 9.73 27.40 -7.26
N GLU A 451 9.31 26.26 -7.81
CA GLU A 451 7.97 26.04 -8.33
C GLU A 451 7.34 24.80 -7.71
N LEU A 452 6.07 24.88 -7.37
CA LEU A 452 5.23 23.73 -7.05
C LEU A 452 4.59 23.24 -8.34
N PHE A 453 4.74 21.95 -8.64
CA PHE A 453 3.96 21.23 -9.64
C PHE A 453 2.88 20.42 -8.92
N TYR A 454 1.63 20.50 -9.38
CA TYR A 454 0.51 19.80 -8.77
C TYR A 454 -0.49 19.34 -9.82
N ARG A 455 -1.20 18.25 -9.54
CA ARG A 455 -2.17 17.63 -10.44
C ARG A 455 -3.55 17.60 -9.76
N PRO A 456 -4.52 18.40 -10.22
CA PRO A 456 -5.82 18.51 -9.54
C PRO A 456 -6.62 17.20 -9.46
N SER A 457 -6.54 16.38 -10.48
CA SER A 457 -7.17 15.05 -10.51
C SER A 457 -6.24 14.05 -11.20
N PRO A 458 -6.41 12.73 -10.97
CA PRO A 458 -5.67 11.71 -11.71
C PRO A 458 -5.82 11.81 -13.23
N SER A 459 -6.90 12.42 -13.75
CA SER A 459 -7.15 12.62 -15.18
C SER A 459 -6.62 13.94 -15.76
N GLY A 460 -6.25 14.91 -14.90
CA GLY A 460 -5.74 16.22 -15.34
C GLY A 460 -4.26 16.20 -15.70
N VAL A 461 -3.71 17.29 -16.23
CA VAL A 461 -2.25 17.45 -16.39
C VAL A 461 -1.63 18.15 -15.18
N TYR A 462 -0.31 18.06 -15.01
CA TYR A 462 0.37 18.84 -13.97
C TYR A 462 0.33 20.34 -14.30
N GLN A 463 -0.17 21.10 -13.34
CA GLN A 463 -0.13 22.55 -13.31
C GLN A 463 1.07 23.00 -12.46
N ARG A 464 1.46 24.27 -12.59
CA ARG A 464 2.59 24.81 -11.82
C ARG A 464 2.30 26.20 -11.26
N VAL A 465 2.91 26.51 -10.12
CA VAL A 465 2.83 27.82 -9.47
C VAL A 465 4.17 28.17 -8.81
N LEU A 466 4.56 29.44 -8.88
CA LEU A 466 5.78 29.94 -8.25
C LEU A 466 5.63 29.95 -6.72
N MET A 467 6.64 29.48 -6.00
CA MET A 467 6.69 29.54 -4.53
C MET A 467 7.31 30.85 -4.05
N THR A 468 6.74 31.44 -2.99
CA THR A 468 7.23 32.66 -2.35
C THR A 468 8.43 32.34 -1.47
N ASN A 469 9.51 33.11 -1.59
CA ASN A 469 10.67 33.02 -0.70
C ASN A 469 10.38 33.72 0.64
N ASN A 470 10.37 32.96 1.73
CA ASN A 470 10.07 33.45 3.09
C ASN A 470 11.35 33.81 3.88
N GLY A 471 12.52 33.75 3.26
CA GLY A 471 13.81 33.91 3.92
C GLY A 471 14.37 32.59 4.46
N ALA A 472 15.66 32.59 4.84
CA ALA A 472 16.38 31.43 5.37
C ALA A 472 16.28 30.14 4.52
N GLY A 473 16.11 30.26 3.20
CA GLY A 473 15.96 29.13 2.28
C GLY A 473 14.59 28.45 2.34
N GLN A 474 13.59 29.03 2.99
CA GLN A 474 12.22 28.53 3.01
C GLN A 474 11.41 29.12 1.86
N TYR A 475 10.70 28.27 1.14
CA TYR A 475 9.77 28.65 0.09
C TYR A 475 8.40 28.07 0.39
N SER A 476 7.33 28.85 0.25
CA SER A 476 5.97 28.33 0.44
C SER A 476 4.99 28.81 -0.63
N VAL A 477 3.94 28.03 -0.84
CA VAL A 477 2.80 28.42 -1.67
C VAL A 477 1.54 27.74 -1.14
N GLN A 478 0.40 28.43 -1.23
CA GLN A 478 -0.89 27.76 -1.05
C GLN A 478 -1.16 26.87 -2.25
N LEU A 479 -1.46 25.59 -2.01
CA LEU A 479 -1.93 24.68 -3.04
C LEU A 479 -3.21 25.28 -3.65
N PRO A 480 -3.23 25.60 -4.96
CA PRO A 480 -4.32 26.37 -5.56
C PRO A 480 -5.48 25.45 -5.96
N ILE A 481 -5.94 24.64 -5.00
CA ILE A 481 -7.08 23.73 -5.12
C ILE A 481 -7.95 23.95 -3.89
N SER A 482 -9.26 24.07 -4.10
CA SER A 482 -10.26 23.86 -3.05
C SER A 482 -10.64 22.39 -3.10
N GLY A 483 -10.15 21.59 -2.15
CA GLY A 483 -10.29 20.14 -2.23
C GLY A 483 -11.72 19.66 -2.01
N ALA A 484 -12.16 18.73 -2.84
CA ALA A 484 -13.40 17.99 -2.68
C ALA A 484 -13.21 16.77 -1.74
N PRO A 485 -14.29 16.24 -1.13
CA PRO A 485 -14.24 15.02 -0.33
C PRO A 485 -13.54 13.87 -1.06
N GLY A 486 -12.56 13.24 -0.40
CA GLY A 486 -11.81 12.11 -0.95
C GLY A 486 -10.84 12.46 -2.10
N GLN A 487 -10.75 13.73 -2.51
CA GLN A 487 -9.91 14.14 -3.64
C GLN A 487 -8.44 13.90 -3.31
N ARG A 488 -7.77 13.19 -4.21
CA ARG A 488 -6.32 12.97 -4.16
C ARG A 488 -5.61 13.95 -5.08
N VAL A 489 -4.66 14.71 -4.55
CA VAL A 489 -3.83 15.66 -5.30
C VAL A 489 -2.37 15.22 -5.25
N ALA A 490 -1.79 14.92 -6.42
CA ALA A 490 -0.37 14.63 -6.54
C ALA A 490 0.43 15.93 -6.73
N TYR A 491 1.60 16.04 -6.10
CA TYR A 491 2.45 17.23 -6.22
C TYR A 491 3.94 16.94 -6.02
N TYR A 492 4.80 17.81 -6.54
CA TYR A 492 6.24 17.81 -6.32
C TYR A 492 6.80 19.23 -6.48
N VAL A 493 8.00 19.49 -5.97
CA VAL A 493 8.65 20.80 -6.02
C VAL A 493 9.86 20.74 -6.96
N ALA A 494 10.07 21.81 -7.73
CA ALA A 494 11.27 22.02 -8.53
C ALA A 494 12.01 23.28 -8.06
N ALA A 495 13.34 23.23 -8.04
CA ALA A 495 14.19 24.39 -7.78
C ALA A 495 15.21 24.55 -8.91
N THR A 496 15.30 25.75 -9.48
CA THR A 496 16.17 26.07 -10.62
C THR A 496 17.31 26.98 -10.16
N ALA A 497 18.55 26.64 -10.52
CA ALA A 497 19.73 27.46 -10.26
C ALA A 497 19.86 28.59 -11.31
N ALA A 498 20.41 29.73 -10.90
CA ALA A 498 20.82 30.83 -11.78
C ALA A 498 22.24 30.59 -12.36
N ASN A 499 22.50 29.40 -12.89
CA ASN A 499 23.76 29.05 -13.55
C ASN A 499 23.59 29.07 -15.09
N ALA A 500 24.68 28.91 -15.84
CA ALA A 500 24.66 28.97 -17.31
C ALA A 500 23.75 27.93 -17.98
N TYR A 501 23.37 26.86 -17.27
CA TYR A 501 22.53 25.77 -17.77
C TYR A 501 21.13 25.75 -17.15
N SER A 502 20.84 26.67 -16.23
CA SER A 502 19.62 26.67 -15.42
C SER A 502 19.31 25.30 -14.79
N SER A 503 20.32 24.67 -14.19
CA SER A 503 20.18 23.33 -13.62
C SER A 503 19.02 23.25 -12.62
N VAL A 504 18.13 22.28 -12.81
CA VAL A 504 16.97 22.04 -11.98
C VAL A 504 17.14 20.77 -11.11
N THR A 505 16.55 20.80 -9.93
CA THR A 505 16.39 19.67 -9.01
C THR A 505 14.91 19.51 -8.66
N TYR A 506 14.43 18.27 -8.62
CA TYR A 506 13.07 17.93 -8.21
C TYR A 506 13.05 17.25 -6.85
N SER A 507 11.98 17.46 -6.08
CA SER A 507 11.68 16.73 -4.86
C SER A 507 10.20 16.34 -4.81
N PRO A 508 9.88 15.03 -4.81
CA PRO A 508 10.81 13.89 -4.90
C PRO A 508 11.55 13.84 -6.25
N ALA A 509 12.69 13.14 -6.28
CA ALA A 509 13.59 13.13 -7.45
C ALA A 509 12.95 12.51 -8.70
N LEU A 510 11.96 11.61 -8.55
CA LEU A 510 11.24 10.96 -9.64
C LEU A 510 10.09 11.80 -10.22
N SER A 511 9.83 13.00 -9.69
CA SER A 511 8.79 13.93 -10.18
C SER A 511 7.43 13.23 -10.41
N GLU A 512 6.90 13.17 -11.64
CA GLU A 512 5.59 12.59 -11.92
C GLU A 512 5.52 11.09 -11.69
N ARG A 513 6.66 10.38 -11.70
CA ARG A 513 6.73 8.93 -11.45
C ARG A 513 6.69 8.59 -9.96
N GLY A 514 7.00 9.53 -9.08
CA GLY A 514 6.95 9.35 -7.63
C GLY A 514 6.58 10.63 -6.90
N PRO A 515 5.40 11.23 -7.18
CA PRO A 515 5.00 12.48 -6.57
C PRO A 515 4.58 12.27 -5.11
N LEU A 516 4.63 13.34 -4.32
CA LEU A 516 3.93 13.39 -3.04
C LEU A 516 2.43 13.47 -3.27
N THR A 517 1.64 13.15 -2.26
CA THR A 517 0.18 13.14 -2.35
C THR A 517 -0.44 13.80 -1.12
N ILE A 518 -1.50 14.58 -1.33
CA ILE A 518 -2.48 14.96 -0.31
C ILE A 518 -3.79 14.25 -0.63
N THR A 519 -4.50 13.79 0.40
CA THR A 519 -5.86 13.24 0.25
C THR A 519 -6.80 14.01 1.16
N TYR A 520 -7.78 14.69 0.58
CA TYR A 520 -8.81 15.38 1.35
C TYR A 520 -9.72 14.34 2.02
N THR A 521 -10.02 14.56 3.29
CA THR A 521 -10.91 13.65 4.05
C THR A 521 -12.30 13.62 3.43
N LEU A 522 -12.99 12.48 3.55
CA LEU A 522 -14.42 12.43 3.29
C LEU A 522 -15.14 13.23 4.38
N SER A 523 -16.28 13.87 4.07
CA SER A 523 -16.99 14.76 5.02
C SER A 523 -17.12 14.12 6.42
N SER A 524 -16.80 14.88 7.47
CA SER A 524 -16.86 14.43 8.87
C SER A 524 -18.28 14.19 9.38
N THR A 525 -19.31 14.54 8.59
CA THR A 525 -20.69 14.27 8.95
C THR A 525 -21.02 12.78 8.76
N PRO A 526 -21.60 12.11 9.78
CA PRO A 526 -22.14 10.78 9.62
C PRO A 526 -23.18 10.78 8.49
N GLY A 527 -23.09 9.81 7.59
CA GLY A 527 -23.92 9.69 6.39
C GLY A 527 -23.96 8.24 5.93
N MET A 528 -24.30 8.00 4.67
CA MET A 528 -24.18 6.67 4.10
C MET A 528 -22.70 6.23 4.09
N ARG A 529 -22.40 5.03 4.56
CA ARG A 529 -21.04 4.48 4.63
C ARG A 529 -20.99 3.04 4.13
N ILE A 530 -19.88 2.67 3.50
CA ILE A 530 -19.54 1.28 3.19
C ILE A 530 -19.32 0.57 4.53
N THR A 531 -20.08 -0.48 4.81
CA THR A 531 -20.01 -1.21 6.09
C THR A 531 -19.60 -2.66 5.96
N GLU A 532 -19.78 -3.25 4.77
CA GLU A 532 -19.41 -4.62 4.50
C GLU A 532 -19.16 -4.83 2.99
N TRP A 533 -18.22 -5.70 2.63
CA TRP A 533 -18.12 -6.19 1.24
C TRP A 533 -17.54 -7.59 1.17
N MET A 534 -17.89 -8.32 0.11
CA MET A 534 -17.32 -9.63 -0.24
C MET A 534 -17.22 -9.72 -1.75
N TYR A 535 -16.08 -10.15 -2.27
CA TYR A 535 -15.91 -10.43 -3.71
C TYR A 535 -15.80 -11.94 -3.97
N SER A 536 -16.18 -12.40 -5.17
CA SER A 536 -16.07 -13.81 -5.57
C SER A 536 -16.75 -14.81 -4.61
N GLY A 537 -17.86 -14.42 -3.96
CA GLY A 537 -18.64 -15.30 -3.07
C GLY A 537 -19.60 -16.21 -3.83
N ALA A 538 -19.75 -17.47 -3.42
CA ALA A 538 -20.66 -18.42 -4.08
C ALA A 538 -22.15 -18.09 -3.89
N SER A 539 -22.51 -17.40 -2.80
CA SER A 539 -23.85 -16.85 -2.53
C SER A 539 -24.06 -15.45 -3.11
N GLY A 540 -23.12 -15.00 -3.95
CA GLY A 540 -23.11 -13.68 -4.58
C GLY A 540 -22.15 -12.74 -3.87
N GLU A 541 -21.31 -12.10 -4.69
CA GLU A 541 -20.59 -10.89 -4.36
C GLU A 541 -21.54 -9.77 -3.94
N PHE A 542 -21.13 -8.96 -2.96
CA PHE A 542 -21.94 -7.84 -2.48
C PHE A 542 -21.15 -6.71 -1.83
N VAL A 543 -21.79 -5.54 -1.80
CA VAL A 543 -21.43 -4.37 -0.99
C VAL A 543 -22.63 -4.00 -0.12
N GLU A 544 -22.39 -3.71 1.15
CA GLU A 544 -23.37 -3.13 2.05
C GLU A 544 -23.06 -1.65 2.31
N PHE A 545 -24.12 -0.84 2.29
CA PHE A 545 -24.07 0.54 2.75
C PHE A 545 -25.02 0.73 3.95
N THR A 546 -24.57 1.43 4.99
CA THR A 546 -25.40 1.74 6.16
C THR A 546 -25.52 3.25 6.37
N ASN A 547 -26.73 3.71 6.70
CA ASN A 547 -26.95 5.09 7.10
C ASN A 547 -26.46 5.31 8.54
N MET A 548 -25.24 5.84 8.68
CA MET A 548 -24.63 6.14 9.98
C MET A 548 -25.10 7.48 10.58
N SER A 549 -26.04 8.18 9.93
CA SER A 549 -26.56 9.47 10.39
C SER A 549 -27.78 9.35 11.29
N ALA A 550 -28.12 10.43 11.99
CA ALA A 550 -29.32 10.51 12.80
C ALA A 550 -30.61 10.80 11.99
N ASN A 551 -30.50 11.03 10.67
CA ASN A 551 -31.63 11.41 9.81
C ASN A 551 -31.84 10.39 8.67
N PRO A 552 -33.08 10.23 8.16
CA PRO A 552 -33.31 9.44 6.96
C PRO A 552 -32.57 10.02 5.74
N ILE A 553 -32.05 9.16 4.87
CA ILE A 553 -31.36 9.54 3.62
C ILE A 553 -32.17 9.02 2.43
N ASP A 554 -32.57 9.92 1.52
CA ASP A 554 -33.16 9.53 0.24
C ASP A 554 -32.07 9.23 -0.79
N MET A 555 -32.01 7.98 -1.25
CA MET A 555 -31.03 7.50 -2.22
C MET A 555 -31.44 7.76 -3.68
N THR A 556 -32.55 8.45 -3.93
CA THR A 556 -32.94 8.86 -5.29
C THR A 556 -31.81 9.63 -5.97
N GLY A 557 -31.35 9.14 -7.13
CA GLY A 557 -30.25 9.73 -7.90
C GLY A 557 -28.84 9.35 -7.41
N TRP A 558 -28.70 8.59 -6.32
CA TRP A 558 -27.41 8.09 -5.86
C TRP A 558 -26.89 6.99 -6.77
N SER A 559 -25.58 6.78 -6.75
CA SER A 559 -24.92 5.74 -7.53
C SER A 559 -23.69 5.19 -6.83
N MET A 560 -23.23 4.03 -7.28
CA MET A 560 -21.91 3.50 -6.94
C MET A 560 -21.14 3.11 -8.20
N ASP A 561 -19.84 3.01 -8.04
CA ASP A 561 -18.93 2.44 -9.03
C ASP A 561 -17.73 1.80 -8.30
N ASP A 562 -16.97 0.99 -9.03
CA ASP A 562 -15.75 0.34 -8.54
C ASP A 562 -14.50 1.17 -8.88
N ASP A 563 -13.39 0.56 -9.34
CA ASP A 563 -12.17 1.25 -9.75
C ASP A 563 -12.33 2.21 -10.94
N HIS A 564 -13.38 2.09 -11.75
CA HIS A 564 -13.69 2.97 -12.89
C HIS A 564 -13.95 4.44 -12.49
N ALA A 565 -14.46 4.67 -11.27
CA ALA A 565 -14.66 6.00 -10.67
C ALA A 565 -15.66 6.93 -11.39
N VAL A 566 -16.72 6.37 -11.98
CA VAL A 566 -17.73 7.08 -12.77
C VAL A 566 -19.03 7.26 -11.98
N PRO A 567 -19.36 8.49 -11.53
CA PRO A 567 -20.69 8.76 -10.96
C PRO A 567 -21.80 8.41 -11.96
N GLY A 568 -22.85 7.76 -11.47
CA GLY A 568 -23.98 7.31 -12.27
C GLY A 568 -23.83 5.92 -12.90
N ALA A 569 -22.71 5.22 -12.69
CA ALA A 569 -22.47 3.90 -13.30
C ALA A 569 -23.48 2.83 -12.87
N PHE A 570 -23.73 2.68 -11.57
CA PHE A 570 -24.76 1.80 -11.03
C PHE A 570 -25.73 2.56 -10.13
N SER A 571 -27.02 2.58 -10.48
CA SER A 571 -28.02 3.37 -9.76
C SER A 571 -28.44 2.71 -8.43
N LEU A 572 -28.44 3.52 -7.36
CA LEU A 572 -28.90 3.12 -6.03
C LEU A 572 -30.30 3.67 -5.69
N GLY A 573 -30.95 4.35 -6.65
CA GLY A 573 -32.23 5.02 -6.44
C GLY A 573 -33.37 4.10 -6.01
N ALA A 574 -33.31 2.82 -6.36
CA ALA A 574 -34.34 1.85 -6.00
C ALA A 574 -34.40 1.54 -4.50
N PHE A 575 -33.37 1.89 -3.70
CA PHE A 575 -33.44 1.81 -2.24
C PHE A 575 -34.42 2.82 -1.62
N GLY A 576 -34.69 3.94 -2.31
CA GLY A 576 -35.52 5.02 -1.80
C GLY A 576 -34.97 5.61 -0.49
N VAL A 577 -35.82 5.80 0.50
CA VAL A 577 -35.44 6.36 1.80
C VAL A 577 -34.85 5.27 2.71
N VAL A 578 -33.62 5.48 3.19
CA VAL A 578 -32.91 4.62 4.15
C VAL A 578 -32.89 5.28 5.53
N GLN A 579 -33.44 4.61 6.54
CA GLN A 579 -33.59 5.12 7.91
C GLN A 579 -32.25 5.14 8.66
N PRO A 580 -32.12 5.93 9.75
CA PRO A 580 -30.96 5.87 10.65
C PRO A 580 -30.65 4.44 11.10
N GLY A 581 -29.41 3.99 10.89
CA GLY A 581 -28.95 2.64 11.21
C GLY A 581 -29.42 1.52 10.27
N GLU A 582 -30.22 1.83 9.24
CA GLU A 582 -30.64 0.84 8.25
C GLU A 582 -29.52 0.58 7.23
N SER A 583 -29.31 -0.70 6.93
CA SER A 583 -28.36 -1.19 5.92
C SER A 583 -29.06 -1.60 4.63
N VAL A 584 -28.42 -1.35 3.49
CA VAL A 584 -28.88 -1.73 2.16
C VAL A 584 -27.78 -2.48 1.41
N VAL A 585 -28.16 -3.44 0.57
CA VAL A 585 -27.20 -4.36 -0.06
C VAL A 585 -27.27 -4.28 -1.59
N VAL A 586 -26.12 -4.17 -2.22
CA VAL A 586 -25.94 -4.32 -3.67
C VAL A 586 -25.23 -5.65 -3.93
N THR A 587 -25.68 -6.43 -4.90
CA THR A 587 -25.09 -7.74 -5.22
C THR A 587 -25.10 -8.04 -6.72
N GLU A 588 -24.18 -8.87 -7.20
CA GLU A 588 -24.18 -9.38 -8.57
C GLU A 588 -25.38 -10.29 -8.87
N ASN A 589 -25.86 -11.00 -7.84
CA ASN A 589 -26.96 -11.94 -7.97
C ASN A 589 -28.30 -11.20 -8.18
N ASN A 590 -29.31 -11.92 -8.69
CA ASN A 590 -30.68 -11.42 -8.59
C ASN A 590 -31.04 -11.25 -7.11
N ALA A 591 -31.69 -10.14 -6.75
CA ALA A 591 -31.97 -9.77 -5.35
C ALA A 591 -32.67 -10.89 -4.56
N SER A 592 -33.66 -11.57 -5.14
CA SER A 592 -34.37 -12.68 -4.49
C SER A 592 -33.51 -13.93 -4.29
N ALA A 593 -32.55 -14.19 -5.18
CA ALA A 593 -31.62 -15.30 -5.06
C ALA A 593 -30.63 -15.05 -3.92
N PHE A 594 -30.07 -13.84 -3.86
CA PHE A 594 -29.20 -13.42 -2.74
C PHE A 594 -29.94 -13.48 -1.40
N GLN A 595 -31.15 -12.92 -1.36
CA GLN A 595 -31.99 -12.94 -0.17
C GLN A 595 -32.24 -14.36 0.34
N THR A 596 -32.51 -15.32 -0.57
CA THR A 596 -32.72 -16.73 -0.22
C THR A 596 -31.42 -17.37 0.28
N ALA A 597 -30.29 -17.14 -0.42
CA ALA A 597 -29.00 -17.73 -0.08
C ALA A 597 -28.51 -17.34 1.32
N TRP A 598 -28.80 -16.11 1.73
CA TRP A 598 -28.45 -15.54 3.05
C TRP A 598 -29.60 -15.59 4.07
N GLY A 599 -30.76 -16.16 3.73
CA GLY A 599 -31.90 -16.26 4.66
C GLY A 599 -32.42 -14.90 5.17
N LEU A 600 -32.33 -13.85 4.36
CA LEU A 600 -32.65 -12.48 4.75
C LEU A 600 -34.16 -12.21 4.68
N GLY A 601 -34.68 -11.46 5.66
CA GLY A 601 -36.09 -11.07 5.68
C GLY A 601 -36.46 -10.07 4.58
N ALA A 602 -37.74 -9.99 4.23
CA ALA A 602 -38.26 -9.10 3.17
C ALA A 602 -38.06 -7.60 3.42
N GLN A 603 -37.69 -7.22 4.64
CA GLN A 603 -37.34 -5.85 5.02
C GLN A 603 -35.94 -5.41 4.54
N VAL A 604 -35.04 -6.34 4.24
CA VAL A 604 -33.69 -5.99 3.76
C VAL A 604 -33.80 -5.51 2.32
N LYS A 605 -33.39 -4.27 2.07
CA LYS A 605 -33.41 -3.67 0.74
C LYS A 605 -32.19 -4.16 -0.05
N ILE A 606 -32.46 -4.84 -1.16
CA ILE A 606 -31.42 -5.45 -2.00
C ILE A 606 -31.61 -5.01 -3.45
N ILE A 607 -30.56 -4.49 -4.07
CA ILE A 607 -30.49 -4.29 -5.52
C ILE A 607 -29.52 -5.34 -6.07
N GLY A 608 -30.00 -6.13 -7.05
CA GLY A 608 -29.20 -7.16 -7.70
C GLY A 608 -28.57 -6.69 -9.02
N GLN A 609 -27.88 -7.61 -9.70
CA GLN A 609 -27.32 -7.41 -11.04
C GLN A 609 -26.18 -6.38 -11.13
N LEU A 610 -25.40 -6.22 -10.06
CA LEU A 610 -24.05 -5.62 -10.17
C LEU A 610 -23.23 -6.38 -11.24
N GLY A 611 -22.36 -5.70 -11.98
CA GLY A 611 -21.61 -6.32 -13.09
C GLY A 611 -22.34 -6.41 -14.42
N ALA A 612 -23.64 -6.12 -14.50
CA ALA A 612 -24.38 -6.15 -15.77
C ALA A 612 -23.93 -5.08 -16.78
N VAL A 613 -23.34 -3.98 -16.29
CA VAL A 613 -22.63 -2.99 -17.10
C VAL A 613 -21.16 -3.37 -17.11
N THR A 614 -20.59 -3.59 -18.30
CA THR A 614 -19.16 -3.94 -18.46
C THR A 614 -18.28 -2.94 -17.73
N GLY A 615 -17.46 -3.43 -16.81
CA GLY A 615 -16.56 -2.63 -16.01
C GLY A 615 -16.91 -2.68 -14.52
N ASN A 616 -18.18 -2.56 -14.13
CA ASN A 616 -18.55 -2.30 -12.73
C ASN A 616 -18.85 -3.60 -11.94
N ASN A 617 -17.82 -4.25 -11.39
CA ASN A 617 -17.93 -5.43 -10.50
C ASN A 617 -16.70 -5.55 -9.57
N LEU A 618 -16.82 -6.21 -8.42
CA LEU A 618 -15.74 -6.27 -7.43
C LEU A 618 -14.65 -7.30 -7.80
N GLY A 619 -13.41 -6.85 -7.69
CA GLY A 619 -12.20 -7.67 -7.84
C GLY A 619 -11.45 -7.88 -6.52
N ARG A 620 -10.37 -8.68 -6.58
CA ARG A 620 -9.45 -8.93 -5.45
C ARG A 620 -8.64 -7.69 -5.03
N ASN A 621 -8.37 -6.79 -5.97
CA ASN A 621 -7.60 -5.57 -5.81
C ASN A 621 -8.35 -4.42 -6.49
N ASP A 622 -9.28 -3.84 -5.76
CA ASP A 622 -10.30 -3.01 -6.37
C ASP A 622 -10.74 -1.92 -5.38
N GLN A 623 -11.72 -1.14 -5.77
CA GLN A 623 -12.19 0.03 -5.06
C GLN A 623 -13.71 0.02 -5.05
N ILE A 624 -14.33 0.53 -3.98
CA ILE A 624 -15.77 0.81 -3.93
C ILE A 624 -15.89 2.31 -3.76
N ARG A 625 -16.74 2.96 -4.56
CA ARG A 625 -17.02 4.39 -4.48
C ARG A 625 -18.52 4.64 -4.47
N LEU A 626 -18.95 5.44 -3.50
CA LEU A 626 -20.35 5.81 -3.29
C LEU A 626 -20.55 7.29 -3.62
N TYR A 627 -21.49 7.60 -4.50
CA TYR A 627 -21.80 8.97 -4.93
C TYR A 627 -23.23 9.37 -4.55
N ASN A 628 -23.41 10.61 -4.10
CA ASN A 628 -24.73 11.18 -3.82
C ASN A 628 -25.47 11.60 -5.11
N HIS A 629 -26.69 12.11 -4.95
CA HIS A 629 -27.52 12.64 -6.04
C HIS A 629 -26.90 13.82 -6.83
N ALA A 630 -25.91 14.49 -6.27
CA ALA A 630 -25.15 15.56 -6.92
C ALA A 630 -23.86 15.06 -7.58
N ASN A 631 -23.66 13.74 -7.67
CA ASN A 631 -22.44 13.07 -8.14
C ASN A 631 -21.19 13.34 -7.29
N GLU A 632 -21.36 13.75 -6.04
CA GLU A 632 -20.25 13.97 -5.11
C GLU A 632 -19.91 12.66 -4.38
N LEU A 633 -18.62 12.38 -4.21
CA LEU A 633 -18.14 11.20 -3.50
C LEU A 633 -18.46 11.30 -2.00
N VAL A 634 -19.23 10.34 -1.49
CA VAL A 634 -19.68 10.25 -0.09
C VAL A 634 -18.81 9.30 0.72
N ASP A 635 -18.45 8.16 0.14
CA ASP A 635 -17.57 7.18 0.76
C ASP A 635 -16.72 6.46 -0.31
N GLN A 636 -15.56 5.98 0.09
CA GLN A 636 -14.72 5.13 -0.74
C GLN A 636 -13.90 4.16 0.10
N LEU A 637 -13.66 2.97 -0.46
CA LEU A 637 -12.76 1.99 0.12
C LEU A 637 -11.90 1.35 -0.96
N PHE A 638 -10.59 1.52 -0.86
CA PHE A 638 -9.59 0.86 -1.70
C PHE A 638 -9.07 -0.34 -0.94
N TYR A 639 -9.15 -1.51 -1.56
CA TYR A 639 -8.80 -2.76 -0.91
C TYR A 639 -8.01 -3.69 -1.84
N GLY A 640 -7.39 -4.70 -1.25
CA GLY A 640 -6.70 -5.75 -1.98
C GLY A 640 -5.38 -6.15 -1.35
N ASP A 641 -5.28 -7.43 -1.01
CA ASP A 641 -4.14 -7.99 -0.28
C ASP A 641 -2.84 -7.96 -1.08
N GLN A 642 -2.89 -7.78 -2.41
CA GLN A 642 -1.69 -7.64 -3.24
C GLN A 642 -1.19 -6.19 -3.30
N THR A 643 -2.09 -5.20 -3.26
CA THR A 643 -1.71 -3.77 -3.24
C THR A 643 -1.38 -3.30 -1.83
N TYR A 644 -2.09 -3.86 -0.83
CA TYR A 644 -1.93 -3.54 0.59
C TYR A 644 -1.57 -4.83 1.35
N PRO A 645 -0.29 -5.24 1.35
CA PRO A 645 0.14 -6.47 2.03
C PRO A 645 -0.27 -6.51 3.51
N GLY A 646 -0.79 -7.66 3.95
CA GLY A 646 -1.25 -7.87 5.33
C GLY A 646 -2.72 -7.51 5.58
N THR A 647 -3.43 -7.02 4.57
CA THR A 647 -4.87 -6.68 4.67
C THR A 647 -5.75 -7.89 4.31
N ILE A 648 -7.04 -7.79 4.61
CA ILE A 648 -7.98 -8.91 4.48
C ILE A 648 -8.29 -9.27 3.02
N ARG A 649 -8.47 -10.58 2.78
CA ARG A 649 -8.95 -11.12 1.50
C ARG A 649 -10.42 -11.52 1.63
N THR A 650 -11.33 -10.70 1.13
CA THR A 650 -12.77 -10.89 1.30
C THR A 650 -13.40 -11.87 0.30
N GLN A 651 -12.71 -12.99 0.06
CA GLN A 651 -13.22 -14.09 -0.77
C GLN A 651 -13.94 -15.11 0.10
N ASN A 652 -15.22 -15.38 -0.19
CA ASN A 652 -16.12 -16.26 0.56
C ASN A 652 -16.39 -15.82 2.01
N ARG A 653 -15.76 -14.72 2.45
CA ARG A 653 -15.91 -14.11 3.76
C ARG A 653 -15.89 -12.61 3.58
N SER A 654 -16.83 -11.89 4.14
CA SER A 654 -16.87 -10.44 4.00
C SER A 654 -15.87 -9.73 4.90
N GLY A 655 -15.58 -8.48 4.58
CA GLY A 655 -14.83 -7.55 5.42
C GLY A 655 -15.77 -6.66 6.21
N GLN A 656 -15.45 -6.41 7.48
CA GLN A 656 -16.20 -5.56 8.41
C GLN A 656 -15.25 -4.70 9.24
N ALA A 657 -15.71 -3.54 9.72
CA ALA A 657 -14.88 -2.65 10.54
C ALA A 657 -15.68 -1.88 11.58
N CYS A 658 -14.97 -1.39 12.61
CA CYS A 658 -15.55 -0.54 13.64
C CYS A 658 -15.91 0.84 13.08
N PRO A 659 -16.87 1.58 13.69
CA PRO A 659 -17.32 2.88 13.19
C PRO A 659 -16.20 3.90 12.96
N SER A 660 -15.14 3.85 13.77
CA SER A 660 -13.97 4.72 13.65
C SER A 660 -13.17 4.52 12.35
N ALA A 661 -13.32 3.38 11.68
CA ALA A 661 -12.62 3.06 10.43
C ALA A 661 -13.46 3.36 9.18
N LEU A 662 -14.78 3.53 9.32
CA LEU A 662 -15.67 3.83 8.19
C LEU A 662 -15.37 5.24 7.64
N GLY A 663 -15.36 5.40 6.31
CA GLY A 663 -15.02 6.67 5.66
C GLY A 663 -13.54 7.07 5.71
N GLN A 664 -12.67 6.26 6.32
CA GLN A 664 -11.23 6.56 6.40
C GLN A 664 -10.43 6.04 5.20
N ASN A 665 -11.06 5.28 4.29
CA ASN A 665 -10.40 4.61 3.16
C ASN A 665 -9.12 3.85 3.58
N THR A 666 -9.19 3.13 4.70
CA THR A 666 -8.04 2.42 5.30
C THR A 666 -8.37 0.95 5.51
N VAL A 667 -8.21 0.12 4.47
CA VAL A 667 -8.56 -1.32 4.51
C VAL A 667 -7.81 -2.09 5.61
N ALA A 668 -6.65 -1.62 6.06
CA ALA A 668 -5.90 -2.24 7.16
C ALA A 668 -6.64 -2.21 8.52
N ALA A 669 -7.66 -1.36 8.67
CA ALA A 669 -8.51 -1.32 9.86
C ALA A 669 -9.73 -2.25 9.78
N TRP A 670 -9.88 -2.99 8.66
CA TRP A 670 -10.96 -3.93 8.44
C TRP A 670 -10.53 -5.36 8.78
N GLN A 671 -11.49 -6.17 9.21
CA GLN A 671 -11.28 -7.57 9.61
C GLN A 671 -12.27 -8.51 8.89
N LEU A 672 -11.93 -9.79 8.78
CA LEU A 672 -12.82 -10.78 8.16
C LEU A 672 -13.96 -11.18 9.08
N ALA A 673 -15.17 -11.28 8.51
CA ALA A 673 -16.35 -11.84 9.15
C ALA A 673 -16.13 -13.28 9.60
N THR A 674 -16.52 -13.60 10.84
CA THR A 674 -16.46 -14.95 11.40
C THR A 674 -17.85 -15.31 11.94
N ALA A 675 -18.38 -16.47 11.56
CA ALA A 675 -19.71 -16.87 12.01
C ALA A 675 -19.81 -16.86 13.54
N GLY A 676 -20.79 -16.14 14.09
CA GLY A 676 -21.01 -15.94 15.52
C GLY A 676 -20.14 -14.85 16.16
N ASP A 677 -19.46 -14.01 15.38
CA ASP A 677 -18.72 -12.87 15.91
C ASP A 677 -19.64 -11.76 16.48
N GLY A 678 -19.02 -10.74 17.08
CA GLY A 678 -19.75 -9.64 17.70
C GLY A 678 -20.51 -8.73 16.74
N TYR A 679 -20.34 -8.88 15.42
CA TYR A 679 -21.13 -8.17 14.43
C TYR A 679 -22.39 -8.94 14.03
N GLY A 680 -22.52 -10.19 14.49
CA GLY A 680 -23.64 -11.06 14.14
C GLY A 680 -23.46 -11.77 12.80
N SER A 681 -22.23 -11.91 12.31
CA SER A 681 -21.96 -12.63 11.06
C SER A 681 -22.42 -14.10 11.15
N PHE A 682 -22.90 -14.64 10.03
CA PHE A 682 -23.41 -16.00 9.90
C PHE A 682 -23.03 -16.60 8.55
N ALA A 683 -23.25 -17.91 8.38
CA ALA A 683 -22.96 -18.62 7.14
C ALA A 683 -24.18 -18.64 6.23
N ALA A 684 -23.99 -18.27 4.96
CA ALA A 684 -24.95 -18.48 3.88
C ALA A 684 -25.12 -19.97 3.55
N SER A 685 -26.11 -20.30 2.73
CA SER A 685 -26.36 -21.67 2.26
C SER A 685 -25.17 -22.32 1.53
N SER A 686 -24.30 -21.53 0.89
CA SER A 686 -23.05 -21.99 0.25
C SER A 686 -21.89 -22.21 1.22
N GLY A 687 -22.00 -21.70 2.46
CA GLY A 687 -20.90 -21.62 3.42
C GLY A 687 -20.12 -20.30 3.42
N ASP A 688 -20.48 -19.33 2.56
CA ASP A 688 -19.90 -17.98 2.64
C ASP A 688 -20.28 -17.31 3.97
N VAL A 689 -19.40 -16.46 4.53
CA VAL A 689 -19.61 -15.86 5.87
C VAL A 689 -19.68 -14.34 5.80
N GLY A 690 -20.72 -13.76 6.40
CA GLY A 690 -20.94 -12.31 6.47
C GLY A 690 -22.17 -11.95 7.29
N SER A 691 -22.52 -10.67 7.33
CA SER A 691 -23.69 -10.10 8.03
C SER A 691 -24.58 -9.23 7.11
N PRO A 692 -24.82 -9.59 5.84
CA PRO A 692 -25.48 -8.69 4.90
C PRO A 692 -26.89 -8.30 5.36
N GLY A 693 -27.19 -7.00 5.29
CA GLY A 693 -28.46 -6.40 5.68
C GLY A 693 -28.50 -5.87 7.12
N SER A 694 -27.38 -5.86 7.84
CA SER A 694 -27.29 -5.32 9.19
C SER A 694 -25.86 -4.99 9.60
N TYR A 695 -25.62 -3.72 9.96
CA TYR A 695 -24.38 -3.30 10.60
C TYR A 695 -24.55 -3.04 12.10
N THR A 696 -24.14 -4.01 12.93
CA THR A 696 -24.22 -3.94 14.40
C THR A 696 -22.84 -4.10 15.04
N PRO A 697 -22.02 -3.03 15.09
CA PRO A 697 -20.66 -3.15 15.60
C PRO A 697 -20.64 -3.49 17.11
N PRO A 698 -19.73 -4.37 17.55
CA PRO A 698 -19.59 -4.78 18.94
C PRO A 698 -19.05 -3.65 19.81
N VAL A 699 -19.97 -2.93 20.45
CA VAL A 699 -19.69 -1.88 21.43
C VAL A 699 -20.19 -2.31 22.82
N ALA A 700 -19.44 -1.97 23.87
CA ALA A 700 -19.90 -2.16 25.23
C ALA A 700 -20.75 -0.97 25.69
N SER A 701 -21.78 -1.27 26.46
CA SER A 701 -22.63 -0.29 27.16
C SER A 701 -22.85 -0.74 28.60
N ILE A 702 -22.91 0.19 29.55
CA ILE A 702 -23.12 -0.08 30.97
C ILE A 702 -24.57 0.26 31.32
N SER A 703 -25.34 -0.74 31.74
CA SER A 703 -26.73 -0.58 32.16
C SER A 703 -26.90 -0.46 33.68
N SER A 704 -25.89 -0.85 34.46
CA SER A 704 -25.82 -0.61 35.89
C SER A 704 -24.40 -0.26 36.32
N HIS A 705 -24.26 0.90 36.97
CA HIS A 705 -23.00 1.37 37.57
C HIS A 705 -22.79 0.78 38.97
N PRO A 706 -21.56 0.77 39.51
CA PRO A 706 -21.33 0.31 40.87
C PRO A 706 -21.91 1.26 41.91
N ALA A 707 -22.36 0.71 43.03
CA ALA A 707 -22.80 1.46 44.19
C ALA A 707 -21.64 1.71 45.17
N HIS A 708 -21.74 2.79 45.94
CA HIS A 708 -20.83 3.04 47.06
C HIS A 708 -20.90 1.89 48.08
N ALA A 709 -19.76 1.52 48.65
CA ALA A 709 -19.68 0.45 49.63
C ALA A 709 -19.22 0.99 50.97
N VAL A 710 -19.88 0.57 52.05
CA VAL A 710 -19.48 0.87 53.43
C VAL A 710 -19.26 -0.45 54.16
N VAL A 711 -18.06 -0.68 54.70
CA VAL A 711 -17.69 -1.97 55.30
C VAL A 711 -16.93 -1.81 56.60
N CYS A 712 -16.99 -2.84 57.44
CA CYS A 712 -16.14 -2.98 58.61
C CYS A 712 -14.69 -3.32 58.23
N PRO A 713 -13.69 -3.03 59.09
CA PRO A 713 -12.27 -3.21 58.77
C PRO A 713 -11.88 -4.63 58.32
N THR A 714 -12.58 -5.66 58.82
CA THR A 714 -12.31 -7.07 58.50
C THR A 714 -13.10 -7.61 57.30
N ASN A 715 -14.01 -6.80 56.73
CA ASN A 715 -14.93 -7.25 55.70
C ASN A 715 -14.42 -6.94 54.28
N THR A 716 -15.04 -7.58 53.30
CA THR A 716 -14.78 -7.36 51.88
C THR A 716 -15.86 -6.47 51.29
N ALA A 717 -15.46 -5.36 50.68
CA ALA A 717 -16.36 -4.53 49.87
C ALA A 717 -16.51 -5.11 48.46
N GLN A 718 -17.72 -5.02 47.89
CA GLN A 718 -17.99 -5.47 46.52
C GLN A 718 -18.55 -4.32 45.67
N PHE A 719 -18.03 -4.19 44.46
CA PHE A 719 -18.51 -3.26 43.44
C PHE A 719 -18.87 -4.06 42.20
N THR A 720 -20.05 -3.85 41.62
CA THR A 720 -20.51 -4.60 40.43
C THR A 720 -20.97 -3.66 39.34
N VAL A 721 -20.63 -4.00 38.09
CA VAL A 721 -21.23 -3.41 36.89
C VAL A 721 -22.08 -4.42 36.16
N VAL A 722 -23.18 -3.96 35.56
CA VAL A 722 -23.91 -4.73 34.54
C VAL A 722 -23.69 -4.05 33.22
N ALA A 723 -23.16 -4.80 32.25
CA ALA A 723 -22.87 -4.30 30.92
C ALA A 723 -23.53 -5.19 29.86
N ALA A 724 -23.88 -4.57 28.74
CA ALA A 724 -24.43 -5.21 27.56
C ALA A 724 -23.61 -4.81 26.33
N GLY A 725 -23.52 -5.71 25.36
CA GLY A 725 -22.84 -5.49 24.09
C GLY A 725 -22.86 -6.78 23.29
N THR A 726 -22.67 -6.68 21.99
CA THR A 726 -22.53 -7.86 21.13
C THR A 726 -21.07 -8.33 21.15
N GLY A 727 -20.85 -9.65 21.24
CA GLY A 727 -19.51 -10.24 21.37
C GLY A 727 -18.96 -10.30 22.81
N ALA A 728 -17.67 -10.59 22.94
CA ALA A 728 -17.01 -10.74 24.23
C ALA A 728 -16.71 -9.36 24.86
N LEU A 729 -17.14 -9.18 26.12
CA LEU A 729 -16.85 -7.98 26.91
C LEU A 729 -15.60 -8.21 27.78
N ALA A 730 -14.73 -7.21 27.85
CA ALA A 730 -13.60 -7.15 28.77
C ALA A 730 -13.86 -6.08 29.83
N TYR A 731 -13.35 -6.32 31.04
CA TYR A 731 -13.52 -5.44 32.19
C TYR A 731 -12.14 -5.05 32.72
N GLN A 732 -11.98 -3.81 33.15
CA GLN A 732 -10.78 -3.33 33.83
C GLN A 732 -11.20 -2.34 34.92
N TRP A 733 -11.11 -2.78 36.17
CA TRP A 733 -11.30 -1.89 37.31
C TRP A 733 -10.12 -0.94 37.44
N GLN A 734 -10.43 0.31 37.80
CA GLN A 734 -9.49 1.36 38.06
C GLN A 734 -9.73 1.93 39.45
N MET A 735 -8.64 2.32 40.11
CA MET A 735 -8.65 2.95 41.43
C MET A 735 -8.24 4.41 41.28
N GLU A 736 -8.93 5.30 41.98
CA GLU A 736 -8.56 6.69 42.11
C GLU A 736 -7.24 6.83 42.87
N SER A 737 -6.37 7.69 42.37
CA SER A 737 -5.09 8.01 42.98
C SER A 737 -5.32 8.91 44.19
N ALA A 738 -4.56 8.71 45.26
CA ALA A 738 -4.62 9.59 46.42
C ALA A 738 -4.25 11.05 46.06
N PRO A 739 -4.86 12.05 46.71
CA PRO A 739 -5.93 11.92 47.70
C PRO A 739 -7.31 11.63 47.06
N PRO A 740 -8.26 11.03 47.79
CA PRO A 740 -9.65 10.88 47.34
C PRO A 740 -10.24 12.17 46.76
N GLY A 741 -10.94 12.06 45.63
CA GLY A 741 -11.49 13.20 44.87
C GLY A 741 -10.54 13.82 43.84
N SER A 742 -9.37 13.22 43.59
CA SER A 742 -8.41 13.68 42.58
C SER A 742 -8.89 13.51 41.13
N ASN A 743 -9.89 12.66 40.88
CA ASN A 743 -10.36 12.22 39.58
C ASN A 743 -9.28 11.59 38.67
N ASN A 744 -8.14 11.18 39.23
CA ASN A 744 -7.05 10.53 38.50
C ASN A 744 -7.08 9.02 38.72
N TYR A 745 -7.41 8.23 37.70
CA TYR A 745 -7.61 6.78 37.84
C TYR A 745 -6.49 5.97 37.19
N THR A 746 -6.11 4.88 37.85
CA THR A 746 -5.09 3.93 37.37
C THR A 746 -5.64 2.51 37.35
N ASN A 747 -5.17 1.67 36.41
CA ASN A 747 -5.62 0.28 36.32
C ASN A 747 -5.26 -0.50 37.59
N LEU A 748 -6.25 -1.14 38.17
CA LEU A 748 -6.10 -1.95 39.37
C LEU A 748 -5.77 -3.40 38.97
N ALA A 749 -4.66 -3.90 39.48
CA ALA A 749 -4.30 -5.32 39.35
C ALA A 749 -4.89 -6.12 40.52
N SER A 750 -5.17 -7.40 40.30
CA SER A 750 -5.53 -8.30 41.40
C SER A 750 -4.29 -8.56 42.27
N GLY A 751 -4.45 -8.49 43.59
CA GLY A 751 -3.36 -8.57 44.57
C GLY A 751 -3.32 -7.38 45.54
N PRO A 752 -2.22 -7.22 46.29
CA PRO A 752 -2.06 -6.12 47.25
C PRO A 752 -2.12 -4.75 46.57
N ILE A 753 -2.80 -3.79 47.21
CA ILE A 753 -2.92 -2.42 46.73
C ILE A 753 -1.72 -1.61 47.23
N GLY A 754 -0.99 -0.95 46.32
CA GLY A 754 0.20 -0.18 46.67
C GLY A 754 -0.11 0.94 47.67
N GLY A 755 0.60 0.97 48.80
CA GLY A 755 0.38 1.94 49.87
C GLY A 755 -0.76 1.59 50.83
N SER A 756 -1.33 0.38 50.71
CA SER A 756 -2.46 -0.12 51.51
C SER A 756 -2.23 -1.59 51.90
N ALA A 757 -2.82 -2.05 53.01
CA ALA A 757 -2.88 -3.47 53.38
C ALA A 757 -4.09 -4.20 52.74
N ALA A 758 -4.94 -3.47 52.01
CA ALA A 758 -6.07 -4.04 51.28
C ALA A 758 -5.61 -4.84 50.06
N VAL A 759 -6.43 -5.82 49.68
CA VAL A 759 -6.19 -6.74 48.56
C VAL A 759 -7.36 -6.68 47.59
N ALA A 760 -7.09 -6.43 46.31
CA ALA A 760 -8.09 -6.43 45.25
C ALA A 760 -8.18 -7.80 44.57
N SER A 761 -9.39 -8.22 44.21
CA SER A 761 -9.64 -9.40 43.37
C SER A 761 -10.82 -9.15 42.42
N GLY A 762 -10.88 -9.91 41.32
CA GLY A 762 -11.93 -9.70 40.30
C GLY A 762 -11.73 -8.45 39.45
N THR A 763 -10.51 -7.89 39.40
CA THR A 763 -10.22 -6.60 38.74
C THR A 763 -10.42 -6.60 37.22
N ILE A 764 -10.60 -7.77 36.62
CA ILE A 764 -10.92 -7.97 35.19
C ILE A 764 -12.27 -8.66 34.97
N THR A 765 -13.17 -8.58 35.95
CA THR A 765 -14.50 -9.20 35.90
C THR A 765 -15.59 -8.16 36.17
N PRO A 766 -16.89 -8.47 35.97
CA PRO A 766 -17.98 -7.55 36.28
C PRO A 766 -18.06 -7.14 37.75
N THR A 767 -17.43 -7.89 38.66
CA THR A 767 -17.44 -7.63 40.11
C THR A 767 -16.02 -7.49 40.66
N LEU A 768 -15.74 -6.34 41.26
CA LEU A 768 -14.53 -6.09 42.04
C LEU A 768 -14.80 -6.39 43.51
N ALA A 769 -13.86 -7.08 44.16
CA ALA A 769 -13.86 -7.29 45.59
C ALA A 769 -12.59 -6.67 46.22
N ILE A 770 -12.76 -5.83 47.24
CA ILE A 770 -11.69 -5.21 48.02
C ILE A 770 -11.74 -5.77 49.43
N GLN A 771 -10.77 -6.62 49.77
CA GLN A 771 -10.59 -7.11 51.13
C GLN A 771 -9.77 -6.08 51.92
N VAL A 772 -10.36 -5.44 52.92
CA VAL A 772 -9.80 -4.25 53.59
C VAL A 772 -8.65 -4.58 54.55
N ASN A 773 -8.67 -5.75 55.21
CA ASN A 773 -7.62 -6.20 56.12
C ASN A 773 -7.22 -5.20 57.23
N GLY A 774 -8.19 -4.47 57.77
CA GLY A 774 -7.96 -3.49 58.83
C GLY A 774 -7.44 -2.13 58.33
N ASP A 775 -7.28 -1.94 57.01
CA ASP A 775 -6.69 -0.73 56.47
C ASP A 775 -7.71 0.40 56.26
N HIS A 776 -7.53 1.48 57.00
CA HIS A 776 -8.37 2.68 56.91
C HIS A 776 -7.85 3.68 55.87
N SER A 777 -6.62 3.54 55.39
CA SER A 777 -6.02 4.47 54.42
C SER A 777 -6.69 4.43 53.04
N ILE A 778 -7.40 3.34 52.74
CA ILE A 778 -8.19 3.17 51.51
C ILE A 778 -9.62 3.73 51.63
N SER A 779 -10.01 4.20 52.82
CA SER A 779 -11.32 4.83 53.03
C SER A 779 -11.39 6.15 52.25
N GLY A 780 -12.51 6.38 51.57
CA GLY A 780 -12.73 7.48 50.65
C GLY A 780 -12.30 7.19 49.21
N THR A 781 -11.46 6.18 48.95
CA THR A 781 -10.98 5.87 47.59
C THR A 781 -12.14 5.44 46.68
N ALA A 782 -12.19 6.03 45.48
CA ALA A 782 -13.17 5.69 44.46
C ALA A 782 -12.65 4.62 43.48
N PHE A 783 -13.55 3.73 43.08
CA PHE A 783 -13.31 2.68 42.09
C PHE A 783 -14.29 2.84 40.92
N ARG A 784 -13.81 2.60 39.70
CA ARG A 784 -14.66 2.58 38.50
C ARG A 784 -14.24 1.44 37.58
N CYS A 785 -15.13 0.97 36.73
CA CYS A 785 -14.83 -0.07 35.76
C CYS A 785 -14.84 0.51 34.34
N VAL A 786 -13.80 0.22 33.56
CA VAL A 786 -13.82 0.37 32.11
C VAL A 786 -14.31 -0.95 31.52
N VAL A 787 -15.41 -0.91 30.78
CA VAL A 787 -15.92 -2.08 30.05
C VAL A 787 -15.67 -1.85 28.56
N SER A 788 -15.02 -2.79 27.90
CA SER A 788 -14.69 -2.68 26.47
C SER A 788 -15.17 -3.88 25.67
N ALA A 789 -15.48 -3.62 24.41
CA ALA A 789 -15.71 -4.58 23.35
C ALA A 789 -14.75 -4.26 22.18
N THR A 790 -14.79 -5.07 21.12
CA THR A 790 -13.87 -4.93 19.97
C THR A 790 -13.91 -3.54 19.33
N CYS A 791 -15.06 -2.86 19.29
CA CYS A 791 -15.21 -1.56 18.63
C CYS A 791 -15.36 -0.35 19.55
N GLY A 792 -15.29 -0.54 20.86
CA GLY A 792 -15.43 0.56 21.79
C GLY A 792 -15.78 0.10 23.20
N GLY A 793 -15.71 1.04 24.14
CA GLY A 793 -16.01 0.78 25.54
C GLY A 793 -16.66 1.96 26.22
N GLU A 794 -17.20 1.70 27.41
CA GLU A 794 -17.80 2.68 28.31
C GLU A 794 -17.10 2.61 29.67
N THR A 795 -17.02 3.75 30.36
CA THR A 795 -16.46 3.82 31.72
C THR A 795 -17.61 4.05 32.70
N SER A 796 -17.69 3.23 33.75
CA SER A 796 -18.71 3.38 34.78
C SER A 796 -18.54 4.68 35.56
N ASN A 797 -19.62 5.15 36.19
CA ASN A 797 -19.52 6.12 37.27
C ASN A 797 -18.62 5.55 38.40
N PRO A 798 -17.87 6.41 39.10
CA PRO A 798 -17.05 5.99 40.22
C PRO A 798 -17.92 5.71 41.47
N ALA A 799 -17.51 4.71 42.26
CA ALA A 799 -18.10 4.35 43.53
C ALA A 799 -17.04 4.36 44.64
N SER A 800 -17.32 5.06 45.73
CA SER A 800 -16.39 5.18 46.87
C SER A 800 -16.52 4.02 47.84
N LEU A 801 -15.38 3.62 48.40
CA LEU A 801 -15.29 2.75 49.57
C LEU A 801 -15.21 3.59 50.84
N ILE A 802 -16.04 3.30 51.83
CA ILE A 802 -15.91 3.83 53.19
C ILE A 802 -15.62 2.66 54.13
N VAL A 803 -14.53 2.76 54.87
CA VAL A 803 -14.17 1.81 55.93
C VAL A 803 -14.49 2.46 57.26
N TRP A 804 -15.38 1.84 58.05
CA TRP A 804 -15.64 2.26 59.43
C TRP A 804 -14.40 2.04 60.30
N ALA A 805 -14.10 2.97 61.21
CA ALA A 805 -12.98 2.92 62.15
C ALA A 805 -13.01 1.66 63.05
N SER A 806 -14.21 1.31 63.52
CA SER A 806 -14.48 0.09 64.26
C SER A 806 -15.92 -0.37 64.03
N CYS A 807 -16.12 -1.68 64.09
CA CYS A 807 -17.45 -2.30 64.17
C CYS A 807 -17.58 -3.19 65.41
N SER A 808 -16.67 -3.00 66.39
CA SER A 808 -16.72 -3.72 67.65
C SER A 808 -17.89 -3.18 68.47
N GLU A 809 -18.68 -4.10 69.01
CA GLU A 809 -19.76 -3.76 69.93
C GLU A 809 -19.17 -3.08 71.18
N ALA A 810 -19.87 -2.07 71.70
CA ALA A 810 -19.45 -1.17 72.78
C ALA A 810 -18.25 -0.24 72.50
N ASP A 811 -17.59 -0.32 71.34
CA ASP A 811 -16.51 0.61 70.95
C ASP A 811 -17.10 1.80 70.20
N LEU A 812 -17.45 2.84 70.94
CA LEU A 812 -18.19 4.01 70.47
C LEU A 812 -17.31 5.21 70.17
N ASP A 813 -16.09 5.26 70.70
CA ASP A 813 -15.08 6.22 70.24
C ASP A 813 -14.16 5.66 69.13
N CYS A 814 -14.28 4.36 68.83
CA CYS A 814 -13.56 3.60 67.80
C CYS A 814 -12.05 3.65 67.93
N ASP A 815 -11.55 3.75 69.15
CA ASP A 815 -10.12 3.60 69.42
C ASP A 815 -9.64 2.13 69.34
N GLY A 816 -10.59 1.20 69.16
CA GLY A 816 -10.35 -0.24 69.01
C GLY A 816 -10.33 -0.99 70.33
N SER A 817 -10.63 -0.33 71.46
CA SER A 817 -10.68 -0.92 72.79
C SER A 817 -11.94 -0.48 73.52
N LEU A 818 -12.73 -1.43 74.05
CA LEU A 818 -13.76 -1.06 75.02
C LEU A 818 -13.09 -0.52 76.28
N SER A 819 -13.29 0.76 76.56
CA SER A 819 -12.66 1.46 77.66
C SER A 819 -13.60 2.47 78.32
N PRO A 820 -13.25 3.02 79.50
CA PRO A 820 -14.07 4.05 80.13
C PRO A 820 -14.25 5.31 79.27
N ASN A 821 -13.45 5.49 78.21
CA ASN A 821 -13.58 6.61 77.28
C ASN A 821 -14.83 6.46 76.39
N ASP A 822 -15.26 5.23 76.08
CA ASP A 822 -16.48 4.95 75.31
C ASP A 822 -17.76 5.35 76.03
N ALA A 823 -17.73 5.48 77.37
CA ALA A 823 -18.92 5.84 78.14
C ALA A 823 -19.43 7.24 77.77
N ALA A 824 -18.53 8.19 77.48
CA ALA A 824 -18.94 9.52 77.05
C ALA A 824 -19.55 9.49 75.63
N ALA A 825 -18.98 8.68 74.76
CA ALA A 825 -19.46 8.47 73.39
C ALA A 825 -20.81 7.75 73.38
N MET A 826 -21.03 6.76 74.25
CA MET A 826 -22.31 6.07 74.45
C MET A 826 -23.43 7.03 74.88
N VAL A 827 -23.14 7.88 75.87
CA VAL A 827 -24.12 8.87 76.33
C VAL A 827 -24.46 9.86 75.21
N LEU A 828 -23.47 10.26 74.41
CA LEU A 828 -23.70 11.14 73.26
C LEU A 828 -24.51 10.42 72.17
N ALA A 829 -24.21 9.16 71.87
CA ALA A 829 -24.94 8.34 70.89
C ALA A 829 -26.42 8.19 71.24
N VAL A 830 -26.75 7.99 72.53
CA VAL A 830 -28.13 7.84 73.01
C VAL A 830 -28.89 9.17 73.04
N LEU A 831 -28.22 10.28 73.41
CA LEU A 831 -28.88 11.56 73.61
C LEU A 831 -29.00 12.40 72.34
N ASP A 832 -27.97 12.35 71.48
CA ASP A 832 -27.88 13.13 70.26
C ASP A 832 -27.08 12.35 69.20
N PRO A 833 -27.74 11.42 68.47
CA PRO A 833 -27.10 10.62 67.42
C PRO A 833 -26.41 11.46 66.34
N ASP A 834 -26.92 12.65 66.02
CA ASP A 834 -26.35 13.54 65.01
C ASP A 834 -25.06 14.21 65.52
N ALA A 835 -25.05 14.65 66.78
CA ALA A 835 -23.84 15.14 67.44
C ALA A 835 -22.80 14.03 67.61
N TYR A 836 -23.22 12.80 67.90
CA TYR A 836 -22.33 11.64 67.95
C TYR A 836 -21.65 11.39 66.59
N ALA A 837 -22.43 11.33 65.51
CA ALA A 837 -21.89 11.14 64.17
C ALA A 837 -20.90 12.26 63.75
N THR A 838 -21.09 13.47 64.28
CA THR A 838 -20.18 14.61 64.06
C THR A 838 -18.91 14.50 64.92
N ALA A 839 -19.03 14.07 66.17
CA ALA A 839 -17.92 13.96 67.12
C ALA A 839 -17.03 12.75 66.85
N HIS A 840 -17.62 11.66 66.36
CA HIS A 840 -16.95 10.39 66.06
C HIS A 840 -17.12 10.02 64.58
N PRO A 841 -16.54 10.81 63.64
CA PRO A 841 -16.68 10.57 62.23
C PRO A 841 -16.01 9.24 61.84
N GLY A 842 -16.75 8.35 61.19
CA GLY A 842 -16.26 7.01 60.87
C GLY A 842 -16.48 5.98 61.98
N CYS A 843 -17.17 6.34 63.07
CA CYS A 843 -17.75 5.36 63.99
C CYS A 843 -19.17 5.00 63.60
N ARG A 844 -19.50 3.71 63.75
CA ARG A 844 -20.84 3.21 63.48
C ARG A 844 -21.68 3.39 64.75
N LEU A 845 -22.74 4.20 64.67
CA LEU A 845 -23.66 4.46 65.79
C LEU A 845 -24.14 3.17 66.47
N THR A 846 -24.48 2.15 65.66
CA THR A 846 -24.97 0.86 66.17
C THR A 846 -23.91 0.03 66.89
N ASN A 847 -22.67 0.50 67.06
CA ASN A 847 -21.74 -0.14 68.00
C ASN A 847 -22.28 -0.03 69.44
N GLY A 848 -23.13 0.96 69.73
CA GLY A 848 -23.83 1.11 71.01
C GLY A 848 -25.18 0.37 71.11
N ASP A 849 -25.60 -0.37 70.09
CA ASP A 849 -26.80 -1.23 70.18
C ASP A 849 -26.35 -2.54 70.84
N MET A 850 -26.49 -2.60 72.16
CA MET A 850 -25.96 -3.66 73.02
C MET A 850 -26.99 -4.76 73.29
N ASN A 851 -28.25 -4.50 72.96
CA ASN A 851 -29.35 -5.46 73.13
C ASN A 851 -29.82 -6.08 71.80
N HIS A 852 -29.29 -5.59 70.66
CA HIS A 852 -29.54 -6.00 69.28
C HIS A 852 -30.99 -5.80 68.82
N ASP A 853 -31.67 -4.78 69.34
CA ASP A 853 -33.03 -4.42 68.91
C ASP A 853 -33.06 -3.45 67.72
N GLY A 854 -31.89 -2.96 67.29
CA GLY A 854 -31.71 -2.07 66.15
C GLY A 854 -31.78 -0.58 66.50
N ALA A 855 -31.96 -0.22 67.78
CA ALA A 855 -31.87 1.15 68.28
C ALA A 855 -30.67 1.30 69.22
N VAL A 856 -30.20 2.54 69.39
CA VAL A 856 -29.20 2.90 70.40
C VAL A 856 -29.88 3.85 71.37
N ASP A 857 -30.37 3.31 72.48
CA ASP A 857 -31.14 4.06 73.46
C ASP A 857 -30.81 3.68 74.92
N GLY A 858 -31.65 4.10 75.87
CA GLY A 858 -31.41 3.85 77.29
C GLY A 858 -31.41 2.37 77.68
N LEU A 859 -31.95 1.48 76.85
CA LEU A 859 -31.99 0.04 77.08
C LEU A 859 -30.62 -0.62 76.87
N ASP A 860 -29.74 0.01 76.08
CA ASP A 860 -28.40 -0.49 75.80
C ASP A 860 -27.40 -0.20 76.92
N LEU A 861 -27.68 0.81 77.76
CA LEU A 861 -26.75 1.30 78.77
C LEU A 861 -26.34 0.25 79.79
N GLN A 862 -27.25 -0.64 80.21
CA GLN A 862 -26.92 -1.68 81.18
C GLN A 862 -25.97 -2.72 80.58
N ALA A 863 -26.25 -3.19 79.37
CA ALA A 863 -25.41 -4.16 78.66
C ALA A 863 -24.05 -3.54 78.28
N PHE A 864 -24.02 -2.25 77.93
CA PHE A 864 -22.79 -1.48 77.73
C PHE A 864 -21.91 -1.44 79.00
N VAL A 865 -22.50 -1.10 80.14
CA VAL A 865 -21.79 -1.04 81.42
C VAL A 865 -21.30 -2.42 81.84
N ASP A 866 -22.10 -3.47 81.62
CA ASP A 866 -21.71 -4.84 81.92
C ASP A 866 -20.51 -5.28 81.06
N ALA A 867 -20.50 -4.94 79.77
CA ALA A 867 -19.38 -5.18 78.87
C ALA A 867 -18.12 -4.44 79.34
N LEU A 868 -18.25 -3.16 79.73
CA LEU A 868 -17.13 -2.34 80.20
C LEU A 868 -16.50 -2.87 81.50
N LEU A 869 -17.30 -3.46 82.39
CA LEU A 869 -16.82 -4.07 83.64
C LEU A 869 -16.20 -5.46 83.43
N ALA A 870 -16.56 -6.15 82.34
CA ALA A 870 -16.03 -7.48 82.02
C ALA A 870 -14.60 -7.44 81.47
N GLY A 871 -14.19 -6.31 80.88
CA GLY A 871 -12.87 -6.10 80.28
C GLY A 871 -12.84 -6.50 78.81
#